data_AF-A0A8H6YFB4-F1
#
_entry.id   AF-A0A8H6YFB4-F1
#
_cell.length_a   1.000
_cell.length_b   1.000
_cell.length_c   1.000
_cell.angle_alpha   90.00
_cell.angle_beta   90.00
_cell.angle_gamma   90.00
#
_symmetry.space_group_name_H-M   'P 1'
#
loop_
_entity.id
_entity.type
_entity.pdbx_description
1 polymer ?
#
loop_
_entity_poly.entity_id
_entity_poly.type
_entity_poly.pdbx_seq_one_letter_code
_entity_poly.pdbx_strand_id
1 'polypeptide(L)'
;MSFKVIRGVALASLLVSVAALDNGVARLPILGYNTWNAYQCNIDQDLVLTTAKLMKSLGLLDVGYHYVNIDDCYAEKNRTASGDIIPGWWDPIIPMSILKREIPDKIRFPNITSMTNQIHDLGFKTGIFCNAIIDILASDSGWFTCAGYPGSFQNELRDATTFQNWGFDYLKYDNCAIPYDDIIREGIVGKYQRMADALETLAKTSGKPPFVFSLCEWGWSQVWLWGKNLGHSWRVTGDIAPQWDSLAFIINFNSFITQATDFSGHNDMDMLQLGNGGLTFEEAKSHFTAWALMKSPLLIGTNLSAITPDILGILKNTEILAINQDPVVGQSISPFRWGINPDWTSNSTFPAQYWSGPSQNGTVIMLLNTLNEPSTMFFNLTESPFIRAGRQYSVRDLWAHTNNGTAVRNFTAHDVPPHGVVALLLKDAGNEPSGIFPACSVWFQCTDKNGTHVGRVVDSGIMAPRARTKKRQLSADPPSKNTAQLPQELIDAIIDEFDPSLQDDYNWRVFPDRKALRSCAVVASAFTRPSQMKLFSAVDLRPLDLYSQSPDERSRLFAKLLSSSPHIGQYVKNLVLAYRCGRSTSLGDILSSLPKLATLSLHPWSDRFRWFAQSEPFPTYHRESFLAAFSLSSLRRLALRNHVFSDALELQSLLSNSIGLEELVLRSIEFTDTLVSDPYTIRPEPLRVVIRSLELLDMSVDHIDAVLNCFTVVDIRHLRSFCCDRYYKALFAENARSIEKLTLIIKDGRATFYPDRIPLPVGLNSLSLIHYSPDSLPVMMHRLGNLAAVNSLTQLSFTMGNYSRDPHASTWLQTDSLLSEIGSGLAEIHINFTDLSGNYRHEKAEFISTVRQSIPTMNTKAMLDISFMSEKFRATQMRH
;
A
#
# COMPACT_ATOMS: atom_id res chain seq x y z
N MET A 1 -59.34 -41.44 -6.67
CA MET A 1 -58.65 -40.85 -7.84
C MET A 1 -58.56 -39.34 -7.62
N SER A 2 -57.39 -38.70 -7.70
CA SER A 2 -56.04 -39.22 -7.94
C SER A 2 -54.99 -38.33 -7.26
N PHE A 3 -53.90 -38.93 -6.78
CA PHE A 3 -52.73 -38.18 -6.30
C PHE A 3 -52.07 -37.42 -7.46
N LYS A 4 -51.74 -36.14 -7.26
CA LYS A 4 -50.72 -35.45 -8.06
C LYS A 4 -49.46 -35.29 -7.21
N VAL A 5 -48.46 -36.12 -7.47
CA VAL A 5 -47.15 -36.03 -6.86
C VAL A 5 -46.44 -34.79 -7.43
N ILE A 6 -46.29 -33.75 -6.61
CA ILE A 6 -45.32 -32.67 -6.89
C ILE A 6 -43.95 -33.27 -6.62
N ARG A 7 -43.18 -33.55 -7.69
CA ARG A 7 -41.77 -33.96 -7.56
C ARG A 7 -40.98 -32.77 -7.02
N GLY A 8 -40.58 -32.85 -5.75
CA GLY A 8 -39.57 -31.94 -5.21
C GLY A 8 -38.25 -32.15 -5.95
N VAL A 9 -37.79 -31.13 -6.67
CA VAL A 9 -36.41 -31.10 -7.17
C VAL A 9 -35.54 -30.78 -5.97
N ALA A 10 -34.96 -31.81 -5.35
CA ALA A 10 -33.90 -31.61 -4.40
C ALA A 10 -32.70 -31.00 -5.15
N LEU A 11 -32.40 -29.73 -4.88
CA LEU A 11 -31.10 -29.17 -5.24
C LEU A 11 -30.05 -29.90 -4.40
N ALA A 12 -29.48 -30.96 -4.97
CA ALA A 12 -28.22 -31.48 -4.49
C ALA A 12 -27.17 -30.39 -4.71
N SER A 13 -26.83 -29.67 -3.64
CA SER A 13 -25.69 -28.76 -3.61
C SER A 13 -24.43 -29.59 -3.82
N LEU A 14 -24.03 -29.73 -5.08
CA LEU A 14 -22.74 -30.26 -5.49
C LEU A 14 -21.66 -29.37 -4.87
N LEU A 15 -21.16 -29.80 -3.71
CA LEU A 15 -19.86 -29.41 -3.21
C LEU A 15 -18.85 -29.85 -4.28
N VAL A 16 -18.43 -28.89 -5.11
CA VAL A 16 -17.30 -29.09 -6.02
C VAL A 16 -16.05 -29.17 -5.15
N SER A 17 -15.77 -30.38 -4.66
CA SER A 17 -14.49 -30.72 -4.07
C SER A 17 -13.44 -30.57 -5.16
N VAL A 18 -12.70 -29.46 -5.12
CA VAL A 18 -11.59 -29.17 -6.05
C VAL A 18 -10.51 -30.23 -5.79
N ALA A 19 -10.47 -31.23 -6.68
CA ALA A 19 -9.54 -32.34 -6.58
C ALA A 19 -8.11 -31.82 -6.81
N ALA A 20 -7.20 -32.12 -5.89
CA ALA A 20 -5.78 -31.82 -6.08
C ALA A 20 -5.18 -32.71 -7.18
N LEU A 21 -4.03 -32.30 -7.70
CA LEU A 21 -3.11 -33.19 -8.42
C LEU A 21 -2.47 -34.21 -7.47
N ASP A 22 -3.28 -35.11 -6.89
CA ASP A 22 -2.83 -36.15 -5.97
C ASP A 22 -2.27 -37.37 -6.72
N ASN A 23 -1.17 -37.14 -7.44
CA ASN A 23 -0.49 -38.10 -8.32
C ASN A 23 0.55 -38.98 -7.59
N GLY A 24 0.65 -38.86 -6.27
CA GLY A 24 1.60 -39.60 -5.42
C GLY A 24 2.89 -38.85 -5.04
N VAL A 25 3.10 -37.61 -5.48
CA VAL A 25 4.21 -36.75 -4.99
C VAL A 25 3.70 -35.47 -4.31
N ALA A 26 4.56 -34.82 -3.52
CA ALA A 26 4.33 -33.50 -2.89
C ALA A 26 3.01 -33.31 -2.11
N ARG A 27 2.45 -34.40 -1.56
CA ARG A 27 1.27 -34.36 -0.67
C ARG A 27 1.45 -33.40 0.51
N LEU A 28 2.66 -33.34 1.06
CA LEU A 28 3.09 -32.38 2.08
C LEU A 28 3.97 -31.29 1.44
N PRO A 29 4.11 -30.10 2.06
CA PRO A 29 4.97 -29.04 1.56
C PRO A 29 6.42 -29.52 1.37
N ILE A 30 7.14 -28.99 0.38
CA ILE A 30 8.49 -29.44 0.08
C ILE A 30 9.51 -28.83 1.04
N LEU A 31 10.25 -29.69 1.75
CA LEU A 31 11.43 -29.33 2.53
C LEU A 31 12.70 -29.58 1.69
N GLY A 32 13.52 -28.55 1.49
CA GLY A 32 14.76 -28.70 0.73
C GLY A 32 15.67 -27.48 0.75
N TYR A 33 16.45 -27.34 -0.31
CA TYR A 33 17.39 -26.26 -0.56
C TYR A 33 17.22 -25.73 -1.99
N ASN A 34 17.46 -24.44 -2.22
CA ASN A 34 17.55 -23.83 -3.54
C ASN A 34 18.75 -22.85 -3.60
N THR A 35 19.51 -22.87 -4.69
CA THR A 35 20.72 -22.05 -4.87
C THR A 35 20.50 -20.55 -5.02
N TRP A 36 19.31 -20.08 -5.41
CA TRP A 36 19.08 -18.71 -5.89
C TRP A 36 19.43 -17.62 -4.87
N ASN A 37 18.80 -17.63 -3.70
CA ASN A 37 18.97 -16.60 -2.67
C ASN A 37 20.43 -16.52 -2.14
N ALA A 38 21.19 -17.62 -2.19
CA ALA A 38 22.56 -17.68 -1.68
C ALA A 38 23.61 -17.31 -2.74
N TYR A 39 23.38 -17.69 -4.00
CA TYR A 39 24.43 -17.71 -5.03
C TYR A 39 24.02 -17.09 -6.38
N GLN A 40 22.72 -16.89 -6.65
CA GLN A 40 22.21 -16.38 -7.92
C GLN A 40 22.80 -17.21 -9.10
N CYS A 41 23.27 -16.55 -10.17
CA CYS A 41 23.98 -17.23 -11.26
C CYS A 41 25.39 -17.78 -10.91
N ASN A 42 25.91 -17.63 -9.69
CA ASN A 42 27.27 -18.09 -9.32
C ASN A 42 27.29 -19.55 -8.83
N ILE A 43 26.78 -20.46 -9.66
CA ILE A 43 26.62 -21.88 -9.36
C ILE A 43 27.49 -22.78 -10.25
N ASP A 44 28.01 -23.86 -9.65
CA ASP A 44 28.66 -24.96 -10.35
C ASP A 44 28.39 -26.31 -9.66
N GLN A 45 28.76 -27.40 -10.32
CA GLN A 45 28.56 -28.78 -9.85
C GLN A 45 29.24 -29.06 -8.50
N ASP A 46 30.41 -28.49 -8.25
CA ASP A 46 31.15 -28.71 -6.99
C ASP A 46 30.47 -28.00 -5.83
N LEU A 47 29.92 -26.80 -6.08
CA LEU A 47 29.12 -26.05 -5.11
C LEU A 47 27.86 -26.82 -4.72
N VAL A 48 27.08 -27.31 -5.70
CA VAL A 48 25.84 -28.08 -5.42
C VAL A 48 26.15 -29.36 -4.64
N LEU A 49 27.18 -30.12 -5.04
CA LEU A 49 27.61 -31.32 -4.32
C LEU A 49 28.14 -31.01 -2.92
N THR A 50 28.81 -29.87 -2.72
CA THR A 50 29.28 -29.42 -1.41
C THR A 50 28.10 -29.03 -0.51
N THR A 51 27.11 -28.32 -1.04
CA THR A 51 25.88 -27.96 -0.32
C THR A 51 25.08 -29.20 0.08
N ALA A 52 24.92 -30.20 -0.80
CA ALA A 52 24.26 -31.46 -0.45
C ALA A 52 25.02 -32.21 0.68
N LYS A 53 26.35 -32.27 0.61
CA LYS A 53 27.19 -32.85 1.67
C LYS A 53 27.06 -32.08 2.99
N LEU A 54 27.00 -30.74 2.94
CA LEU A 54 26.77 -29.88 4.09
C LEU A 54 25.38 -30.11 4.71
N MET A 55 24.31 -30.17 3.92
CA MET A 55 22.96 -30.49 4.41
C MET A 55 22.94 -31.82 5.17
N LYS A 56 23.67 -32.83 4.70
CA LYS A 56 23.78 -34.11 5.39
C LYS A 56 24.63 -33.99 6.67
N SER A 57 25.80 -33.36 6.62
CA SER A 57 26.68 -33.23 7.80
C SER A 57 26.12 -32.34 8.90
N LEU A 58 25.29 -31.35 8.56
CA LEU A 58 24.58 -30.49 9.50
C LEU A 58 23.31 -31.16 10.06
N GLY A 59 22.94 -32.34 9.55
CA GLY A 59 21.73 -33.08 9.91
C GLY A 59 20.44 -32.35 9.55
N LEU A 60 20.42 -31.66 8.39
CA LEU A 60 19.20 -31.13 7.80
C LEU A 60 18.39 -32.25 7.12
N LEU A 61 19.07 -33.21 6.49
CA LEU A 61 18.43 -34.43 5.96
C LEU A 61 17.66 -35.20 7.04
N ASP A 62 18.24 -35.31 8.24
CA ASP A 62 17.67 -36.06 9.38
C ASP A 62 16.37 -35.44 9.94
N VAL A 63 16.14 -34.14 9.71
CA VAL A 63 14.91 -33.42 10.10
C VAL A 63 13.95 -33.20 8.92
N GLY A 64 14.22 -33.80 7.76
CA GLY A 64 13.29 -33.87 6.62
C GLY A 64 13.63 -33.02 5.40
N TYR A 65 14.74 -32.27 5.38
CA TYR A 65 15.15 -31.51 4.19
C TYR A 65 15.69 -32.46 3.10
N HIS A 66 14.78 -32.94 2.25
CA HIS A 66 15.06 -34.01 1.29
C HIS A 66 15.44 -33.54 -0.12
N TYR A 67 15.17 -32.30 -0.52
CA TYR A 67 15.43 -31.83 -1.89
C TYR A 67 16.65 -30.88 -1.99
N VAL A 68 17.46 -31.05 -3.03
CA VAL A 68 18.53 -30.12 -3.42
C VAL A 68 18.23 -29.59 -4.82
N ASN A 69 17.70 -28.37 -4.90
CA ASN A 69 17.25 -27.75 -6.14
C ASN A 69 18.28 -26.76 -6.69
N ILE A 70 18.44 -26.76 -8.00
CA ILE A 70 19.29 -25.85 -8.77
C ILE A 70 18.36 -24.87 -9.50
N ASP A 71 18.63 -23.58 -9.35
CA ASP A 71 17.85 -22.50 -9.98
C ASP A 71 18.43 -22.08 -11.34
N ASP A 72 18.11 -20.88 -11.86
CA ASP A 72 18.57 -20.38 -13.18
C ASP A 72 20.11 -20.37 -13.35
N CYS A 73 20.57 -20.18 -14.59
CA CYS A 73 21.96 -20.05 -15.00
C CYS A 73 22.81 -21.35 -14.96
N TYR A 74 22.17 -22.53 -15.06
CA TYR A 74 22.85 -23.83 -15.09
C TYR A 74 23.19 -24.36 -16.50
N ALA A 75 22.66 -23.76 -17.56
CA ALA A 75 22.79 -24.21 -18.95
C ALA A 75 23.71 -23.32 -19.81
N GLU A 76 24.03 -23.76 -21.03
CA GLU A 76 24.54 -22.87 -22.07
C GLU A 76 23.42 -22.04 -22.68
N LYS A 77 23.70 -20.87 -23.26
CA LYS A 77 22.70 -20.01 -23.91
C LYS A 77 22.12 -20.56 -25.22
N ASN A 78 22.69 -21.64 -25.76
CA ASN A 78 22.26 -22.30 -26.99
C ASN A 78 21.74 -23.72 -26.72
N ARG A 79 20.85 -24.20 -27.60
CA ARG A 79 20.45 -25.61 -27.65
C ARG A 79 21.37 -26.41 -28.57
N THR A 80 21.33 -27.73 -28.43
CA THR A 80 21.90 -28.65 -29.44
C THR A 80 21.26 -28.42 -30.82
N ALA A 81 21.89 -28.93 -31.88
CA ALA A 81 21.29 -28.92 -33.22
C ALA A 81 19.98 -29.74 -33.33
N SER A 82 19.71 -30.65 -32.38
CA SER A 82 18.44 -31.36 -32.21
C SER A 82 17.39 -30.60 -31.39
N GLY A 83 17.78 -29.46 -30.79
CA GLY A 83 16.89 -28.58 -30.03
C GLY A 83 16.75 -28.95 -28.55
N ASP A 84 17.74 -29.61 -27.96
CA ASP A 84 17.79 -30.00 -26.54
C ASP A 84 18.65 -29.02 -25.71
N ILE A 85 18.42 -28.93 -24.40
CA ILE A 85 19.18 -28.08 -23.48
C ILE A 85 20.58 -28.66 -23.23
N ILE A 86 21.62 -27.80 -23.21
CA ILE A 86 23.00 -28.17 -22.88
C ILE A 86 23.37 -27.65 -21.47
N PRO A 87 23.96 -28.46 -20.56
CA PRO A 87 24.45 -27.99 -19.26
C PRO A 87 25.71 -27.11 -19.40
N GLY A 88 25.82 -26.06 -18.59
CA GLY A 88 26.51 -24.82 -18.99
C GLY A 88 28.03 -24.71 -18.86
N TRP A 89 28.61 -23.97 -19.80
CA TRP A 89 29.93 -23.32 -19.72
C TRP A 89 29.82 -21.88 -19.14
N TRP A 90 30.95 -21.18 -18.94
CA TRP A 90 31.00 -19.86 -18.31
C TRP A 90 30.84 -18.70 -19.33
N ASP A 91 29.76 -17.91 -19.22
CA ASP A 91 29.55 -16.71 -20.04
C ASP A 91 30.24 -15.47 -19.43
N PRO A 92 31.20 -14.82 -20.15
CA PRO A 92 31.90 -13.63 -19.68
C PRO A 92 31.11 -12.30 -19.84
N ILE A 93 29.85 -12.32 -20.32
CA ILE A 93 29.09 -11.10 -20.64
C ILE A 93 28.46 -10.41 -19.39
N ILE A 94 28.47 -11.06 -18.21
CA ILE A 94 28.15 -10.37 -16.94
C ILE A 94 29.24 -9.32 -16.64
N PRO A 95 28.90 -8.05 -16.39
CA PRO A 95 29.91 -7.02 -16.10
C PRO A 95 30.83 -7.39 -14.93
N MET A 96 32.14 -7.39 -15.20
CA MET A 96 33.22 -7.76 -14.25
C MET A 96 33.25 -6.90 -12.97
N SER A 97 32.51 -5.78 -12.94
CA SER A 97 32.33 -4.92 -11.76
C SER A 97 31.54 -5.60 -10.61
N ILE A 98 30.76 -6.64 -10.89
CA ILE A 98 29.97 -7.38 -9.88
C ILE A 98 30.72 -8.65 -9.41
N LEU A 99 31.56 -9.24 -10.27
CA LEU A 99 32.21 -10.54 -10.02
C LEU A 99 33.67 -10.40 -9.56
N LYS A 100 33.88 -10.23 -8.24
CA LYS A 100 35.22 -10.29 -7.60
C LYS A 100 35.78 -11.72 -7.48
N ARG A 101 35.80 -12.50 -8.56
CA ARG A 101 36.55 -13.76 -8.61
C ARG A 101 37.05 -14.03 -10.03
N GLU A 102 38.36 -14.09 -10.19
CA GLU A 102 38.98 -14.70 -11.36
C GLU A 102 38.62 -16.20 -11.37
N ILE A 103 37.97 -16.66 -12.43
CA ILE A 103 37.62 -18.07 -12.63
C ILE A 103 38.19 -18.47 -14.00
N PRO A 104 39.23 -19.32 -14.05
CA PRO A 104 39.74 -19.84 -15.32
C PRO A 104 38.75 -20.84 -15.95
N ASP A 105 38.96 -21.19 -17.22
CA ASP A 105 38.05 -21.90 -18.14
C ASP A 105 37.38 -23.18 -17.59
N LYS A 106 36.36 -23.02 -16.73
CA LYS A 106 35.67 -24.11 -16.04
C LYS A 106 34.23 -24.26 -16.56
N ILE A 107 33.92 -25.43 -17.10
CA ILE A 107 32.53 -25.86 -17.35
C ILE A 107 31.82 -25.94 -15.99
N ARG A 108 30.63 -25.33 -15.85
CA ARG A 108 29.89 -25.27 -14.59
C ARG A 108 29.36 -26.64 -14.19
N PHE A 109 28.78 -27.37 -15.14
CA PHE A 109 28.13 -28.67 -14.92
C PHE A 109 28.69 -29.75 -15.86
N PRO A 110 29.99 -30.13 -15.72
CA PRO A 110 30.68 -31.03 -16.66
C PRO A 110 30.08 -32.45 -16.72
N ASN A 111 29.35 -32.89 -15.69
CA ASN A 111 28.51 -34.08 -15.78
C ASN A 111 27.31 -33.97 -14.81
N ILE A 112 26.27 -33.25 -15.26
CA ILE A 112 25.04 -33.01 -14.49
C ILE A 112 24.37 -34.32 -14.01
N THR A 113 24.45 -35.41 -14.77
CA THR A 113 23.88 -36.72 -14.41
C THR A 113 24.71 -37.47 -13.37
N SER A 114 26.04 -37.30 -13.37
CA SER A 114 26.91 -37.80 -12.29
C SER A 114 26.67 -37.03 -10.98
N MET A 115 26.32 -35.74 -11.08
CA MET A 115 25.97 -34.90 -9.94
C MET A 115 24.62 -35.30 -9.31
N THR A 116 23.56 -35.45 -10.10
CA THR A 116 22.24 -35.90 -9.60
C THR A 116 22.33 -37.29 -8.97
N ASN A 117 23.01 -38.24 -9.62
CA ASN A 117 23.27 -39.57 -9.04
C ASN A 117 23.99 -39.48 -7.68
N GLN A 118 25.01 -38.63 -7.53
CA GLN A 118 25.68 -38.42 -6.23
C GLN A 118 24.77 -37.76 -5.18
N ILE A 119 23.81 -36.93 -5.57
CA ILE A 119 22.81 -36.33 -4.67
C ILE A 119 21.80 -37.41 -4.21
N HIS A 120 21.40 -38.30 -5.12
CA HIS A 120 20.59 -39.49 -4.81
C HIS A 120 21.32 -40.48 -3.90
N ASP A 121 22.60 -40.78 -4.15
CA ASP A 121 23.46 -41.64 -3.30
C ASP A 121 23.64 -41.05 -1.88
N LEU A 122 23.57 -39.72 -1.74
CA LEU A 122 23.55 -39.06 -0.43
C LEU A 122 22.20 -39.18 0.30
N GLY A 123 21.14 -39.66 -0.36
CA GLY A 123 19.79 -39.84 0.22
C GLY A 123 18.87 -38.63 0.03
N PHE A 124 19.21 -37.71 -0.87
CA PHE A 124 18.34 -36.60 -1.27
C PHE A 124 17.60 -36.92 -2.58
N LYS A 125 16.65 -36.06 -2.92
CA LYS A 125 16.11 -35.84 -4.27
C LYS A 125 16.69 -34.54 -4.83
N THR A 126 16.55 -34.31 -6.13
CA THR A 126 17.13 -33.12 -6.78
C THR A 126 16.17 -32.44 -7.74
N GLY A 127 16.17 -31.11 -7.74
CA GLY A 127 15.29 -30.29 -8.58
C GLY A 127 16.03 -29.37 -9.53
N ILE A 128 15.35 -28.99 -10.60
CA ILE A 128 15.89 -28.13 -11.66
C ILE A 128 14.94 -26.97 -11.98
N PHE A 129 15.51 -25.92 -12.55
CA PHE A 129 14.83 -24.80 -13.19
C PHE A 129 14.64 -25.06 -14.69
N CYS A 130 13.73 -24.34 -15.35
CA CYS A 130 13.29 -24.69 -16.70
C CYS A 130 13.70 -23.64 -17.73
N ASN A 131 14.51 -24.01 -18.71
CA ASN A 131 15.23 -23.00 -19.51
C ASN A 131 14.38 -22.31 -20.63
N ALA A 132 14.85 -21.13 -21.10
CA ALA A 132 14.43 -20.15 -22.13
C ALA A 132 15.58 -19.24 -22.72
N ILE A 133 15.74 -19.08 -24.06
CA ILE A 133 16.90 -18.50 -24.86
C ILE A 133 17.24 -16.98 -24.60
N ILE A 134 17.84 -16.25 -25.56
CA ILE A 134 18.54 -14.96 -25.44
C ILE A 134 17.65 -13.70 -25.59
N ASP A 135 17.95 -12.71 -24.74
CA ASP A 135 17.65 -11.25 -24.76
C ASP A 135 16.22 -10.73 -24.46
N ILE A 136 16.16 -10.02 -23.32
CA ILE A 136 15.11 -9.11 -22.81
C ILE A 136 13.79 -9.78 -22.36
N LEU A 137 13.58 -9.79 -21.04
CA LEU A 137 12.35 -10.14 -20.28
C LEU A 137 11.76 -11.53 -20.59
N ALA A 138 11.94 -12.44 -19.64
CA ALA A 138 12.41 -13.77 -20.00
C ALA A 138 12.02 -14.83 -18.92
N SER A 139 11.19 -15.85 -19.19
CA SER A 139 11.09 -17.09 -18.41
C SER A 139 10.89 -18.38 -19.23
N ASP A 140 11.27 -19.49 -18.60
CA ASP A 140 10.74 -20.86 -18.61
C ASP A 140 9.46 -21.11 -19.42
N SER A 141 8.32 -20.56 -18.98
CA SER A 141 7.01 -20.73 -19.64
C SER A 141 6.85 -19.91 -20.94
N GLY A 142 7.95 -19.38 -21.46
CA GLY A 142 8.08 -18.53 -22.63
C GLY A 142 9.42 -18.73 -23.37
N TRP A 143 9.90 -17.68 -24.04
CA TRP A 143 11.00 -17.79 -25.02
C TRP A 143 12.42 -17.73 -24.45
N PHE A 144 12.70 -16.82 -23.50
CA PHE A 144 14.01 -16.45 -22.88
C PHE A 144 13.97 -16.71 -21.34
N THR A 145 14.99 -16.99 -20.46
CA THR A 145 14.83 -17.11 -18.95
C THR A 145 15.21 -15.83 -18.19
N CYS A 146 14.82 -15.71 -16.91
CA CYS A 146 14.96 -14.46 -16.17
C CYS A 146 16.45 -14.03 -16.04
N ALA A 147 17.41 -14.95 -16.26
CA ALA A 147 18.81 -14.66 -16.59
C ALA A 147 19.28 -14.97 -18.06
N GLY A 148 18.55 -15.76 -18.86
CA GLY A 148 18.65 -15.83 -20.33
C GLY A 148 19.20 -17.12 -20.97
N TYR A 149 18.77 -18.31 -20.53
CA TYR A 149 19.29 -19.65 -20.91
C TYR A 149 18.19 -20.69 -21.32
N PRO A 150 18.22 -21.41 -22.49
CA PRO A 150 17.24 -22.02 -23.47
C PRO A 150 15.85 -22.75 -23.33
N GLY A 151 14.90 -22.47 -24.27
CA GLY A 151 13.39 -22.48 -24.17
C GLY A 151 12.46 -23.70 -24.18
N SER A 152 11.67 -23.79 -23.11
CA SER A 152 10.68 -24.84 -22.82
C SER A 152 9.27 -24.56 -23.36
N PHE A 153 8.92 -23.31 -23.68
CA PHE A 153 7.70 -23.02 -24.46
C PHE A 153 7.76 -23.72 -25.83
N GLN A 154 6.72 -24.49 -26.17
CA GLN A 154 6.66 -25.39 -27.33
C GLN A 154 7.72 -26.53 -27.35
N ASN A 155 8.44 -26.74 -26.25
CA ASN A 155 9.40 -27.82 -26.06
C ASN A 155 9.14 -28.61 -24.77
N GLU A 156 7.98 -28.40 -24.13
CA GLU A 156 7.67 -28.82 -22.76
C GLU A 156 7.99 -30.31 -22.50
N LEU A 157 7.57 -31.19 -23.41
CA LEU A 157 7.83 -32.63 -23.31
C LEU A 157 9.28 -33.03 -23.60
N ARG A 158 10.00 -32.33 -24.51
CA ARG A 158 11.42 -32.59 -24.78
C ARG A 158 12.27 -32.27 -23.57
N ASP A 159 11.99 -31.13 -22.94
CA ASP A 159 12.82 -30.63 -21.84
C ASP A 159 12.53 -31.40 -20.55
N ALA A 160 11.25 -31.68 -20.25
CA ALA A 160 10.89 -32.64 -19.21
C ALA A 160 11.59 -34.00 -19.40
N THR A 161 11.64 -34.53 -20.62
CA THR A 161 12.36 -35.78 -20.94
C THR A 161 13.87 -35.63 -20.69
N THR A 162 14.46 -34.50 -21.05
CA THR A 162 15.88 -34.18 -20.83
C THR A 162 16.19 -34.16 -19.33
N PHE A 163 15.39 -33.46 -18.52
CA PHE A 163 15.55 -33.41 -17.07
C PHE A 163 15.38 -34.78 -16.40
N GLN A 164 14.45 -35.61 -16.89
CA GLN A 164 14.22 -36.95 -16.34
C GLN A 164 15.30 -37.96 -16.76
N ASN A 165 16.00 -37.70 -17.86
CA ASN A 165 17.21 -38.44 -18.27
C ASN A 165 18.44 -37.98 -17.50
N TRP A 166 18.52 -36.71 -17.10
CA TRP A 166 19.52 -36.23 -16.15
C TRP A 166 19.24 -36.63 -14.70
N GLY A 167 18.05 -37.15 -14.37
CA GLY A 167 17.73 -37.68 -13.05
C GLY A 167 17.17 -36.65 -12.06
N PHE A 168 16.43 -35.64 -12.52
CA PHE A 168 15.74 -34.70 -11.65
C PHE A 168 14.34 -35.20 -11.23
N ASP A 169 13.91 -34.82 -10.02
CA ASP A 169 12.67 -35.19 -9.34
C ASP A 169 11.66 -34.03 -9.21
N TYR A 170 12.13 -32.79 -9.37
CA TYR A 170 11.39 -31.55 -9.09
C TYR A 170 11.65 -30.52 -10.20
N LEU A 171 10.62 -29.75 -10.56
CA LEU A 171 10.69 -28.68 -11.58
C LEU A 171 10.08 -27.37 -11.05
N LYS A 172 10.89 -26.30 -10.97
CA LYS A 172 10.42 -24.90 -10.89
C LYS A 172 10.17 -24.39 -12.31
N TYR A 173 9.08 -23.62 -12.50
CA TYR A 173 8.66 -23.14 -13.82
C TYR A 173 8.17 -21.69 -13.75
N ASP A 174 8.95 -20.75 -14.28
CA ASP A 174 8.83 -19.28 -14.12
C ASP A 174 8.04 -18.51 -15.22
N ASN A 175 7.86 -17.19 -15.04
CA ASN A 175 6.84 -16.39 -15.75
C ASN A 175 7.28 -15.03 -16.38
N CYS A 176 8.53 -14.53 -16.22
CA CYS A 176 8.96 -13.23 -16.79
C CYS A 176 8.80 -13.07 -18.33
N ALA A 177 8.88 -14.14 -19.13
CA ALA A 177 8.45 -14.12 -20.52
C ALA A 177 7.07 -14.70 -20.62
N ILE A 178 6.23 -13.93 -21.31
CA ILE A 178 4.97 -14.42 -21.78
C ILE A 178 4.98 -14.18 -23.29
N PRO A 179 5.02 -15.24 -24.13
CA PRO A 179 4.83 -15.08 -25.56
C PRO A 179 3.47 -14.44 -25.79
N TYR A 180 3.38 -13.48 -26.72
CA TYR A 180 2.14 -12.76 -26.95
C TYR A 180 1.03 -13.75 -27.37
N ASP A 181 -0.08 -13.74 -26.64
CA ASP A 181 -1.03 -14.88 -26.62
C ASP A 181 -1.79 -15.08 -27.95
N ASP A 182 -1.69 -14.17 -28.92
CA ASP A 182 -2.22 -14.37 -30.29
C ASP A 182 -1.68 -15.66 -30.97
N ILE A 183 -0.51 -16.15 -30.55
CA ILE A 183 0.17 -17.36 -31.08
C ILE A 183 -0.56 -18.65 -30.69
N ILE A 184 -1.06 -18.74 -29.45
CA ILE A 184 -1.65 -19.97 -28.87
C ILE A 184 -3.09 -19.80 -28.37
N ARG A 185 -3.42 -18.62 -27.81
CA ARG A 185 -4.75 -18.22 -27.32
C ARG A 185 -5.25 -19.03 -26.13
N GLU A 186 -4.34 -19.40 -25.24
CA GLU A 186 -4.60 -20.25 -24.07
C GLU A 186 -4.41 -19.49 -22.75
N GLY A 187 -3.89 -18.26 -22.81
CA GLY A 187 -3.57 -17.43 -21.65
C GLY A 187 -2.52 -18.06 -20.73
N ILE A 188 -2.35 -17.45 -19.56
CA ILE A 188 -1.36 -17.89 -18.57
C ILE A 188 -1.61 -19.30 -18.03
N VAL A 189 -2.89 -19.67 -17.79
CA VAL A 189 -3.26 -21.00 -17.29
C VAL A 189 -2.86 -22.09 -18.30
N GLY A 190 -3.10 -21.86 -19.60
CA GLY A 190 -2.68 -22.76 -20.67
C GLY A 190 -1.17 -23.02 -20.70
N LYS A 191 -0.34 -21.99 -20.44
CA LYS A 191 1.12 -22.18 -20.35
C LYS A 191 1.54 -23.18 -19.28
N TYR A 192 0.85 -23.19 -18.14
CA TYR A 192 1.09 -24.13 -17.06
C TYR A 192 0.43 -25.49 -17.33
N GLN A 193 -0.74 -25.52 -17.98
CA GLN A 193 -1.41 -26.75 -18.41
C GLN A 193 -0.52 -27.58 -19.34
N ARG A 194 0.05 -27.00 -20.40
CA ARG A 194 0.90 -27.75 -21.35
C ARG A 194 2.11 -28.41 -20.69
N MET A 195 2.72 -27.76 -19.69
CA MET A 195 3.81 -28.36 -18.93
C MET A 195 3.28 -29.45 -17.97
N ALA A 196 2.16 -29.25 -17.29
CA ALA A 196 1.53 -30.30 -16.48
C ALA A 196 1.18 -31.54 -17.32
N ASP A 197 0.59 -31.35 -18.51
CA ASP A 197 0.26 -32.41 -19.47
C ASP A 197 1.52 -33.13 -19.98
N ALA A 198 2.60 -32.39 -20.24
CA ALA A 198 3.89 -32.95 -20.64
C ALA A 198 4.52 -33.81 -19.53
N LEU A 199 4.51 -33.35 -18.28
CA LEU A 199 5.02 -34.08 -17.12
C LEU A 199 4.18 -35.33 -16.82
N GLU A 200 2.86 -35.24 -16.95
CA GLU A 200 1.95 -36.38 -16.78
C GLU A 200 2.13 -37.42 -17.91
N THR A 201 2.26 -36.95 -19.16
CA THR A 201 2.57 -37.79 -20.33
C THR A 201 3.91 -38.49 -20.19
N LEU A 202 4.94 -37.79 -19.71
CA LEU A 202 6.26 -38.36 -19.47
C LEU A 202 6.26 -39.41 -18.36
N ALA A 203 5.57 -39.16 -17.24
CA ALA A 203 5.41 -40.15 -16.17
C ALA A 203 4.70 -41.42 -16.68
N LYS A 204 3.61 -41.26 -17.43
CA LYS A 204 2.86 -42.37 -18.06
C LYS A 204 3.68 -43.16 -19.06
N THR A 205 4.56 -42.52 -19.84
CA THR A 205 5.32 -43.17 -20.92
C THR A 205 6.66 -43.76 -20.48
N SER A 206 7.32 -43.16 -19.48
CA SER A 206 8.59 -43.68 -18.93
C SER A 206 8.39 -44.68 -17.78
N GLY A 207 7.22 -44.68 -17.13
CA GLY A 207 6.94 -45.48 -15.94
C GLY A 207 7.67 -45.00 -14.67
N LYS A 208 8.37 -43.87 -14.72
CA LYS A 208 8.98 -43.20 -13.56
C LYS A 208 7.92 -42.37 -12.80
N PRO A 209 8.14 -42.05 -11.51
CA PRO A 209 7.30 -41.11 -10.77
C PRO A 209 7.19 -39.74 -11.48
N PRO A 210 6.05 -39.03 -11.33
CA PRO A 210 5.92 -37.67 -11.84
C PRO A 210 6.84 -36.69 -11.10
N PHE A 211 7.21 -35.61 -11.79
CA PHE A 211 7.93 -34.50 -11.18
C PHE A 211 7.08 -33.78 -10.13
N VAL A 212 7.72 -33.32 -9.06
CA VAL A 212 7.16 -32.27 -8.22
C VAL A 212 7.20 -30.95 -9.01
N PHE A 213 6.07 -30.58 -9.61
CA PHE A 213 5.89 -29.34 -10.36
C PHE A 213 5.51 -28.17 -9.44
N SER A 214 6.25 -27.05 -9.56
CA SER A 214 6.10 -25.82 -8.79
C SER A 214 5.95 -24.60 -9.71
N LEU A 215 4.80 -23.93 -9.64
CA LEU A 215 4.38 -22.87 -10.54
C LEU A 215 4.88 -21.50 -10.05
N CYS A 216 5.90 -20.93 -10.69
CA CYS A 216 6.46 -19.63 -10.33
C CYS A 216 5.79 -18.50 -11.14
N GLU A 217 4.50 -18.22 -10.88
CA GLU A 217 3.72 -17.16 -11.57
C GLU A 217 3.53 -15.86 -10.77
N TRP A 218 4.09 -15.82 -9.56
CA TRP A 218 4.12 -14.66 -8.66
C TRP A 218 2.76 -14.07 -8.24
N GLY A 219 1.69 -14.86 -8.34
CA GLY A 219 0.30 -14.45 -8.04
C GLY A 219 -0.36 -13.58 -9.12
N TRP A 220 0.28 -13.36 -10.27
CA TRP A 220 -0.15 -12.41 -11.31
C TRP A 220 -1.49 -12.77 -11.97
N SER A 221 -1.97 -14.00 -11.85
CA SER A 221 -3.30 -14.40 -12.33
C SER A 221 -4.03 -15.32 -11.35
N GLN A 222 -3.90 -15.02 -10.06
CA GLN A 222 -4.69 -15.64 -8.99
C GLN A 222 -4.53 -17.16 -8.93
N VAL A 223 -3.30 -17.66 -9.06
CA VAL A 223 -2.99 -19.10 -9.09
C VAL A 223 -3.53 -19.90 -7.91
N TRP A 224 -3.77 -19.28 -6.75
CA TRP A 224 -4.49 -19.91 -5.62
C TRP A 224 -5.93 -20.37 -5.95
N LEU A 225 -6.49 -20.00 -7.11
CA LEU A 225 -7.79 -20.49 -7.61
C LEU A 225 -7.68 -21.70 -8.55
N TRP A 226 -6.51 -22.00 -9.12
CA TRP A 226 -6.36 -23.00 -10.20
C TRP A 226 -5.09 -23.86 -10.17
N GLY A 227 -4.00 -23.39 -9.53
CA GLY A 227 -2.71 -24.06 -9.48
C GLY A 227 -2.77 -25.47 -8.90
N LYS A 228 -3.66 -25.70 -7.92
CA LYS A 228 -3.93 -27.01 -7.29
C LYS A 228 -4.39 -28.11 -8.26
N ASN A 229 -4.90 -27.74 -9.43
CA ASN A 229 -5.27 -28.68 -10.48
C ASN A 229 -4.08 -29.07 -11.38
N LEU A 230 -3.03 -28.25 -11.42
CA LEU A 230 -1.92 -28.34 -12.39
C LEU A 230 -0.59 -28.70 -11.76
N GLY A 231 -0.37 -28.39 -10.48
CA GLY A 231 0.84 -28.70 -9.74
C GLY A 231 0.67 -28.57 -8.23
N HIS A 232 1.77 -28.73 -7.51
CA HIS A 232 1.76 -29.05 -6.07
C HIS A 232 2.13 -27.85 -5.20
N SER A 233 2.77 -26.84 -5.77
CA SER A 233 3.06 -25.55 -5.14
C SER A 233 2.98 -24.41 -6.15
N TRP A 234 2.62 -23.21 -5.71
CA TRP A 234 2.52 -22.03 -6.58
C TRP A 234 2.91 -20.72 -5.89
N ARG A 235 3.81 -19.95 -6.51
CA ARG A 235 4.30 -18.67 -5.96
C ARG A 235 3.16 -17.65 -5.91
N VAL A 236 2.84 -17.18 -4.71
CA VAL A 236 1.72 -16.23 -4.49
C VAL A 236 2.11 -14.76 -4.62
N THR A 237 3.40 -14.44 -4.65
CA THR A 237 3.94 -13.08 -4.77
C THR A 237 5.20 -13.04 -5.64
N GLY A 238 5.63 -11.84 -6.03
CA GLY A 238 6.99 -11.57 -6.51
C GLY A 238 8.07 -11.92 -5.46
N ASP A 239 9.33 -11.85 -5.88
CA ASP A 239 10.47 -12.43 -5.15
C ASP A 239 10.72 -11.83 -3.76
N ILE A 240 11.14 -12.70 -2.84
CA ILE A 240 11.46 -12.38 -1.45
C ILE A 240 12.83 -11.72 -1.29
N ALA A 241 12.88 -10.61 -0.55
CA ALA A 241 14.11 -9.95 -0.13
C ALA A 241 14.43 -10.26 1.35
N PRO A 242 15.71 -10.27 1.78
CA PRO A 242 16.11 -10.53 3.16
C PRO A 242 15.88 -9.32 4.09
N GLN A 243 14.65 -8.81 4.14
CA GLN A 243 14.25 -7.64 4.95
C GLN A 243 12.80 -7.78 5.44
N TRP A 244 12.50 -7.24 6.63
CA TRP A 244 11.17 -7.39 7.24
C TRP A 244 10.00 -6.97 6.36
N ASP A 245 10.09 -5.83 5.66
CA ASP A 245 9.00 -5.33 4.80
C ASP A 245 8.62 -6.32 3.68
N SER A 246 9.58 -7.13 3.21
CA SER A 246 9.30 -8.19 2.22
C SER A 246 8.57 -9.36 2.88
N LEU A 247 9.01 -9.79 4.07
CA LEU A 247 8.32 -10.82 4.85
C LEU A 247 6.89 -10.41 5.19
N ALA A 248 6.72 -9.18 5.69
CA ALA A 248 5.44 -8.61 6.09
C ALA A 248 4.48 -8.44 4.90
N PHE A 249 4.99 -8.07 3.72
CA PHE A 249 4.22 -8.05 2.47
C PHE A 249 3.69 -9.45 2.09
N ILE A 250 4.55 -10.48 2.11
CA ILE A 250 4.17 -11.85 1.72
C ILE A 250 3.20 -12.47 2.74
N ILE A 251 3.45 -12.28 4.05
CA ILE A 251 2.53 -12.71 5.13
C ILE A 251 1.17 -12.00 4.99
N ASN A 252 1.15 -10.68 4.73
CA ASN A 252 -0.09 -9.94 4.49
C ASN A 252 -0.85 -10.51 3.29
N PHE A 253 -0.17 -10.76 2.18
CA PHE A 253 -0.80 -11.31 0.97
C PHE A 253 -1.38 -12.71 1.22
N ASN A 254 -0.58 -13.62 1.78
CA ASN A 254 -1.02 -15.00 2.04
C ASN A 254 -2.19 -15.08 3.03
N SER A 255 -2.32 -14.12 3.95
CA SER A 255 -3.41 -14.05 4.94
C SER A 255 -4.82 -14.09 4.33
N PHE A 256 -4.99 -13.63 3.08
CA PHE A 256 -6.27 -13.61 2.35
C PHE A 256 -6.56 -14.90 1.56
N ILE A 257 -5.56 -15.78 1.41
CA ILE A 257 -5.61 -16.95 0.51
C ILE A 257 -5.18 -18.26 1.18
N THR A 258 -5.02 -18.28 2.52
CA THR A 258 -4.68 -19.48 3.32
C THR A 258 -5.50 -20.71 2.97
N GLN A 259 -6.79 -20.53 2.66
CA GLN A 259 -7.75 -21.57 2.26
C GLN A 259 -7.42 -22.33 0.97
N ALA A 260 -6.45 -21.86 0.17
CA ALA A 260 -5.98 -22.59 -1.02
C ALA A 260 -4.93 -23.68 -0.70
N THR A 261 -4.27 -23.57 0.47
CA THR A 261 -3.25 -24.54 0.92
C THR A 261 -3.88 -25.72 1.65
N ASP A 262 -3.66 -26.92 1.13
CA ASP A 262 -4.10 -28.20 1.71
C ASP A 262 -3.27 -29.34 1.09
N PHE A 263 -3.61 -30.61 1.33
CA PHE A 263 -2.87 -31.73 0.73
C PHE A 263 -2.73 -31.63 -0.80
N SER A 264 -1.50 -31.94 -1.25
CA SER A 264 -1.10 -31.97 -2.67
C SER A 264 -1.29 -30.63 -3.42
N GLY A 265 -1.34 -29.50 -2.69
CA GLY A 265 -1.40 -28.17 -3.29
C GLY A 265 -1.19 -27.05 -2.26
N HIS A 266 -0.05 -26.37 -2.31
CA HIS A 266 0.41 -25.41 -1.29
C HIS A 266 0.69 -24.01 -1.87
N ASN A 267 0.30 -22.95 -1.14
CA ASN A 267 0.76 -21.59 -1.45
C ASN A 267 2.26 -21.50 -1.19
N ASP A 268 3.05 -21.22 -2.22
CA ASP A 268 4.48 -20.98 -2.10
C ASP A 268 4.73 -19.50 -1.77
N MET A 269 5.20 -19.27 -0.54
CA MET A 269 5.58 -17.96 -0.03
C MET A 269 7.03 -17.58 -0.40
N ASP A 270 7.65 -18.31 -1.32
CA ASP A 270 9.03 -18.14 -1.79
C ASP A 270 10.13 -18.61 -0.82
N MET A 271 11.35 -18.71 -1.33
CA MET A 271 12.50 -19.36 -0.70
C MET A 271 12.97 -18.65 0.59
N LEU A 272 13.45 -19.43 1.56
CA LEU A 272 13.89 -18.91 2.85
C LEU A 272 15.12 -17.98 2.71
N GLN A 273 15.08 -16.85 3.41
CA GLN A 273 16.15 -15.82 3.46
C GLN A 273 16.99 -15.88 4.76
N LEU A 274 16.82 -16.96 5.54
CA LEU A 274 17.43 -17.14 6.85
C LEU A 274 18.96 -17.20 6.74
N GLY A 275 19.67 -16.24 7.36
CA GLY A 275 21.13 -16.18 7.35
C GLY A 275 21.76 -15.34 6.23
N ASN A 276 20.97 -14.76 5.32
CA ASN A 276 21.49 -14.00 4.17
C ASN A 276 21.81 -12.51 4.49
N GLY A 277 21.93 -12.17 5.77
CA GLY A 277 21.97 -10.78 6.24
C GLY A 277 20.59 -10.12 6.26
N GLY A 278 20.54 -8.82 6.58
CA GLY A 278 19.34 -7.97 6.56
C GLY A 278 18.25 -8.26 7.61
N LEU A 279 18.07 -9.52 8.01
CA LEU A 279 17.16 -9.96 9.07
C LEU A 279 17.86 -10.13 10.42
N THR A 280 17.18 -9.72 11.49
CA THR A 280 17.52 -10.06 12.88
C THR A 280 17.13 -11.51 13.22
N PHE A 281 17.58 -12.01 14.37
CA PHE A 281 17.23 -13.36 14.85
C PHE A 281 15.73 -13.55 15.11
N GLU A 282 15.04 -12.53 15.63
CA GLU A 282 13.59 -12.59 15.88
C GLU A 282 12.79 -12.52 14.58
N GLU A 283 13.21 -11.70 13.61
CA GLU A 283 12.62 -11.70 12.26
C GLU A 283 12.88 -13.04 11.54
N ALA A 284 14.03 -13.68 11.76
CA ALA A 284 14.34 -15.01 11.23
C ALA A 284 13.45 -16.11 11.86
N LYS A 285 13.18 -16.04 13.17
CA LYS A 285 12.18 -16.92 13.83
C LYS A 285 10.78 -16.68 13.26
N SER A 286 10.39 -15.41 13.06
CA SER A 286 9.11 -15.02 12.49
C SER A 286 8.92 -15.50 11.06
N HIS A 287 9.94 -15.34 10.20
CA HIS A 287 10.00 -15.90 8.84
C HIS A 287 9.75 -17.41 8.87
N PHE A 288 10.59 -18.16 9.58
CA PHE A 288 10.49 -19.61 9.63
C PHE A 288 9.15 -20.11 10.17
N THR A 289 8.66 -19.49 11.25
CA THR A 289 7.36 -19.83 11.85
C THR A 289 6.22 -19.56 10.88
N ALA A 290 6.18 -18.37 10.27
CA ALA A 290 5.11 -17.99 9.36
C ALA A 290 5.04 -18.92 8.14
N TRP A 291 6.16 -19.18 7.47
CA TRP A 291 6.23 -20.09 6.32
C TRP A 291 5.85 -21.52 6.70
N ALA A 292 6.39 -22.03 7.81
CA ALA A 292 6.15 -23.41 8.24
C ALA A 292 4.69 -23.66 8.63
N LEU A 293 4.10 -22.78 9.45
CA LEU A 293 2.74 -22.96 9.95
C LEU A 293 1.67 -22.60 8.90
N MET A 294 1.96 -21.67 7.96
CA MET A 294 1.12 -21.47 6.78
C MET A 294 1.32 -22.52 5.68
N LYS A 295 2.19 -23.53 5.90
CA LYS A 295 2.44 -24.66 5.00
C LYS A 295 2.97 -24.29 3.61
N SER A 296 3.77 -23.23 3.55
CA SER A 296 4.67 -23.01 2.41
C SER A 296 5.71 -24.15 2.32
N PRO A 297 6.22 -24.46 1.11
CA PRO A 297 7.52 -25.10 0.97
C PRO A 297 8.60 -24.36 1.79
N LEU A 298 9.53 -25.11 2.37
CA LEU A 298 10.66 -24.62 3.15
C LEU A 298 11.94 -24.92 2.38
N LEU A 299 12.21 -24.13 1.34
CA LEU A 299 13.42 -24.20 0.55
C LEU A 299 14.49 -23.29 1.16
N ILE A 300 15.52 -23.88 1.77
CA ILE A 300 16.66 -23.17 2.35
C ILE A 300 17.44 -22.47 1.23
N GLY A 301 17.63 -21.16 1.35
CA GLY A 301 18.32 -20.34 0.36
C GLY A 301 19.59 -19.65 0.88
N THR A 302 20.38 -20.30 1.73
CA THR A 302 21.55 -19.66 2.39
C THR A 302 22.87 -20.40 2.22
N ASN A 303 23.99 -19.72 2.40
CA ASN A 303 25.32 -20.32 2.27
C ASN A 303 25.66 -21.21 3.49
N LEU A 304 25.40 -22.51 3.37
CA LEU A 304 25.60 -23.49 4.44
C LEU A 304 27.06 -23.63 4.92
N SER A 305 28.05 -23.13 4.17
CA SER A 305 29.45 -23.11 4.63
C SER A 305 29.72 -22.05 5.70
N ALA A 306 28.79 -21.11 5.91
CA ALA A 306 28.90 -19.97 6.82
C ALA A 306 27.68 -19.81 7.75
N ILE A 307 26.80 -20.82 7.81
CA ILE A 307 25.59 -20.80 8.64
C ILE A 307 25.94 -20.75 10.14
N THR A 308 25.27 -19.87 10.89
CA THR A 308 25.46 -19.78 12.34
C THR A 308 24.69 -20.88 13.09
N PRO A 309 25.10 -21.26 14.30
CA PRO A 309 24.35 -22.20 15.14
C PRO A 309 22.89 -21.76 15.37
N ASP A 310 22.64 -20.46 15.46
CA ASP A 310 21.31 -19.90 15.71
C ASP A 310 20.37 -20.10 14.51
N ILE A 311 20.84 -19.82 13.29
CA ILE A 311 20.07 -20.04 12.05
C ILE A 311 19.90 -21.54 11.78
N LEU A 312 20.91 -22.36 12.08
CA LEU A 312 20.79 -23.82 12.01
C LEU A 312 19.78 -24.36 13.04
N GLY A 313 19.72 -23.77 14.23
CA GLY A 313 18.74 -24.09 15.27
C GLY A 313 17.30 -23.75 14.84
N ILE A 314 17.10 -22.60 14.19
CA ILE A 314 15.82 -22.24 13.55
C ILE A 314 15.40 -23.29 12.54
N LEU A 315 16.26 -23.62 11.58
CA LEU A 315 15.99 -24.62 10.53
C LEU A 315 15.72 -26.02 11.10
N LYS A 316 16.34 -26.38 12.22
CA LYS A 316 16.20 -27.71 12.84
C LYS A 316 15.13 -27.78 13.93
N ASN A 317 14.23 -26.80 14.02
CA ASN A 317 13.09 -26.86 14.95
C ASN A 317 12.07 -27.93 14.50
N THR A 318 12.26 -29.15 14.99
CA THR A 318 11.45 -30.33 14.65
C THR A 318 9.97 -30.20 15.01
N GLU A 319 9.60 -29.33 15.95
CA GLU A 319 8.20 -29.17 16.34
C GLU A 319 7.43 -28.25 15.40
N ILE A 320 8.06 -27.17 14.94
CA ILE A 320 7.51 -26.31 13.88
C ILE A 320 7.48 -27.06 12.54
N LEU A 321 8.53 -27.84 12.23
CA LEU A 321 8.55 -28.75 11.07
C LEU A 321 7.43 -29.80 11.14
N ALA A 322 7.11 -30.35 12.32
CA ALA A 322 6.04 -31.34 12.49
C ALA A 322 4.62 -30.78 12.28
N ILE A 323 4.42 -29.45 12.31
CA ILE A 323 3.18 -28.82 11.87
C ILE A 323 3.17 -28.63 10.35
N ASN A 324 4.29 -28.21 9.75
CA ASN A 324 4.42 -28.09 8.30
C ASN A 324 4.19 -29.43 7.59
N GLN A 325 4.79 -30.51 8.14
CA GLN A 325 4.74 -31.88 7.64
C GLN A 325 3.63 -32.74 8.30
N ASP A 326 2.52 -32.12 8.72
CA ASP A 326 1.41 -32.87 9.35
C ASP A 326 0.75 -33.84 8.35
N PRO A 327 0.80 -35.17 8.58
CA PRO A 327 0.29 -36.15 7.62
C PRO A 327 -1.24 -36.30 7.65
N VAL A 328 -1.94 -35.75 8.66
CA VAL A 328 -3.39 -35.90 8.88
C VAL A 328 -4.15 -34.61 8.53
N VAL A 329 -3.54 -33.44 8.75
CA VAL A 329 -4.11 -32.13 8.42
C VAL A 329 -3.29 -31.45 7.34
N GLY A 330 -3.85 -31.31 6.13
CA GLY A 330 -3.20 -30.57 5.04
C GLY A 330 -3.34 -29.05 5.16
N GLN A 331 -4.48 -28.57 5.69
CA GLN A 331 -4.82 -27.15 5.83
C GLN A 331 -3.77 -26.34 6.61
N SER A 332 -3.53 -25.10 6.16
CA SER A 332 -2.67 -24.10 6.80
C SER A 332 -3.30 -23.48 8.05
N ILE A 333 -2.53 -22.68 8.82
CA ILE A 333 -3.12 -21.73 9.78
C ILE A 333 -3.80 -20.55 9.04
N SER A 334 -4.90 -20.04 9.60
CA SER A 334 -5.59 -18.84 9.10
C SER A 334 -5.59 -17.73 10.16
N PRO A 335 -5.62 -16.46 9.75
CA PRO A 335 -5.78 -15.34 10.68
C PRO A 335 -7.18 -15.37 11.30
N PHE A 336 -7.27 -15.29 12.62
CA PHE A 336 -8.55 -15.09 13.33
C PHE A 336 -8.75 -13.66 13.81
N ARG A 337 -7.67 -12.86 13.88
CA ARG A 337 -7.75 -11.42 14.16
C ARG A 337 -6.51 -10.66 13.63
N TRP A 338 -6.72 -9.51 12.99
CA TRP A 338 -5.63 -8.73 12.40
C TRP A 338 -4.78 -7.97 13.42
N GLY A 339 -5.35 -7.61 14.59
CA GLY A 339 -4.59 -6.99 15.69
C GLY A 339 -4.71 -5.46 15.69
N ILE A 340 -3.62 -4.73 15.41
CA ILE A 340 -3.66 -3.26 15.35
C ILE A 340 -4.51 -2.72 14.19
N ASN A 341 -4.72 -3.54 13.14
CA ASN A 341 -5.62 -3.25 12.04
C ASN A 341 -6.97 -3.97 12.25
N PRO A 342 -8.09 -3.42 11.73
CA PRO A 342 -9.36 -4.14 11.62
C PRO A 342 -9.21 -5.44 10.82
N ASP A 343 -10.04 -6.44 11.11
CA ASP A 343 -9.99 -7.73 10.43
C ASP A 343 -10.22 -7.60 8.92
N TRP A 344 -9.52 -8.42 8.14
CA TRP A 344 -9.40 -8.35 6.68
C TRP A 344 -8.83 -7.03 6.10
N THR A 345 -8.12 -6.23 6.89
CA THR A 345 -7.35 -5.08 6.36
C THR A 345 -6.07 -5.57 5.68
N SER A 346 -5.91 -5.28 4.38
CA SER A 346 -4.63 -5.50 3.70
C SER A 346 -3.67 -4.35 4.04
N ASN A 347 -2.55 -4.69 4.69
CA ASN A 347 -1.52 -3.75 5.12
C ASN A 347 -0.16 -4.47 5.12
N SER A 348 0.69 -4.17 4.15
CA SER A 348 1.98 -4.86 3.94
C SER A 348 3.03 -4.56 5.01
N THR A 349 2.92 -3.44 5.74
CA THR A 349 3.80 -3.14 6.88
C THR A 349 3.32 -3.84 8.16
N PHE A 350 2.00 -4.03 8.28
CA PHE A 350 1.36 -4.57 9.48
C PHE A 350 0.36 -5.69 9.12
N PRO A 351 0.87 -6.88 8.73
CA PRO A 351 0.03 -8.06 8.46
C PRO A 351 -0.79 -8.48 9.68
N ALA A 352 -1.70 -9.43 9.47
CA ALA A 352 -2.48 -10.02 10.55
C ALA A 352 -1.57 -10.57 11.67
N GLN A 353 -1.95 -10.33 12.92
CA GLN A 353 -1.12 -10.65 14.08
C GLN A 353 -1.52 -11.93 14.83
N TYR A 354 -2.77 -12.39 14.71
CA TYR A 354 -3.31 -13.50 15.51
C TYR A 354 -3.87 -14.59 14.60
N TRP A 355 -3.23 -15.75 14.61
CA TRP A 355 -3.51 -16.86 13.70
C TRP A 355 -3.72 -18.16 14.44
N SER A 356 -4.52 -19.05 13.86
CA SER A 356 -4.73 -20.39 14.39
C SER A 356 -5.05 -21.40 13.29
N GLY A 357 -4.71 -22.66 13.52
CA GLY A 357 -5.06 -23.76 12.63
C GLY A 357 -5.10 -25.12 13.33
N PRO A 358 -5.68 -26.14 12.69
CA PRO A 358 -5.68 -27.49 13.21
C PRO A 358 -4.34 -28.20 12.94
N SER A 359 -4.03 -29.19 13.78
CA SER A 359 -3.01 -30.22 13.55
C SER A 359 -3.49 -31.55 14.13
N GLN A 360 -2.89 -32.67 13.73
CA GLN A 360 -3.10 -33.99 14.33
C GLN A 360 -2.91 -33.99 15.85
N ASN A 361 -2.12 -33.04 16.36
CA ASN A 361 -1.67 -32.96 17.74
C ASN A 361 -2.43 -31.92 18.59
N GLY A 362 -3.37 -31.16 18.02
CA GLY A 362 -4.10 -30.09 18.71
C GLY A 362 -4.20 -28.81 17.87
N THR A 363 -4.58 -27.71 18.51
CA THR A 363 -4.73 -26.40 17.84
C THR A 363 -3.42 -25.64 17.90
N VAL A 364 -2.90 -25.22 16.75
CA VAL A 364 -1.71 -24.39 16.63
C VAL A 364 -2.12 -22.92 16.69
N ILE A 365 -1.35 -22.11 17.43
CA ILE A 365 -1.52 -20.66 17.52
C ILE A 365 -0.19 -19.98 17.11
N MET A 366 -0.28 -18.93 16.30
CA MET A 366 0.83 -18.02 16.01
C MET A 366 0.44 -16.59 16.40
N LEU A 367 1.27 -15.96 17.22
CA LEU A 367 1.15 -14.55 17.61
C LEU A 367 2.36 -13.81 17.03
N LEU A 368 2.12 -12.92 16.07
CA LEU A 368 3.16 -12.14 15.37
C LEU A 368 3.15 -10.69 15.84
N ASN A 369 4.23 -10.25 16.50
CA ASN A 369 4.41 -8.83 16.78
C ASN A 369 4.86 -8.15 15.48
N THR A 370 4.06 -7.22 14.95
CA THR A 370 4.38 -6.48 13.72
C THR A 370 4.93 -5.07 14.00
N LEU A 371 5.26 -4.78 15.27
CA LEU A 371 5.80 -3.49 15.71
C LEU A 371 7.33 -3.53 15.83
N ASN A 372 7.94 -2.36 15.68
CA ASN A 372 9.36 -2.10 15.92
C ASN A 372 9.71 -1.99 17.44
N GLU A 373 8.77 -2.35 18.32
CA GLU A 373 8.92 -2.29 19.78
C GLU A 373 8.34 -3.58 20.43
N PRO A 374 8.81 -3.99 21.63
CA PRO A 374 8.25 -5.15 22.31
C PRO A 374 6.76 -4.97 22.62
N SER A 375 5.96 -6.04 22.49
CA SER A 375 4.50 -5.96 22.63
C SER A 375 3.93 -7.08 23.50
N THR A 376 2.91 -6.76 24.30
CA THR A 376 2.10 -7.76 25.00
C THR A 376 0.91 -8.14 24.13
N MET A 377 0.82 -9.41 23.74
CA MET A 377 -0.19 -9.96 22.83
C MET A 377 -1.20 -10.81 23.60
N PHE A 378 -2.46 -10.38 23.61
CA PHE A 378 -3.56 -11.00 24.38
C PHE A 378 -4.69 -11.47 23.45
N PHE A 379 -5.23 -12.66 23.68
CA PHE A 379 -6.48 -13.11 23.04
C PHE A 379 -7.31 -14.01 23.95
N ASN A 380 -8.64 -13.99 23.79
CA ASN A 380 -9.52 -14.99 24.38
C ASN A 380 -9.47 -16.24 23.50
N LEU A 381 -9.37 -17.42 24.11
CA LEU A 381 -9.20 -18.68 23.37
C LEU A 381 -10.33 -18.92 22.38
N THR A 382 -11.56 -18.52 22.73
CA THR A 382 -12.76 -18.62 21.87
C THR A 382 -12.79 -17.65 20.68
N GLU A 383 -11.77 -16.82 20.49
CA GLU A 383 -11.57 -16.07 19.24
C GLU A 383 -11.00 -16.97 18.13
N SER A 384 -10.31 -18.06 18.49
CA SER A 384 -9.92 -19.09 17.51
C SER A 384 -11.10 -20.02 17.19
N PRO A 385 -11.45 -20.23 15.90
CA PRO A 385 -12.51 -21.16 15.52
C PRO A 385 -12.14 -22.63 15.81
N PHE A 386 -10.86 -22.92 16.09
CA PHE A 386 -10.35 -24.25 16.42
C PHE A 386 -10.29 -24.51 17.94
N ILE A 387 -10.85 -23.62 18.78
CA ILE A 387 -10.92 -23.80 20.24
C ILE A 387 -12.37 -23.82 20.71
N ARG A 388 -12.73 -24.90 21.42
CA ARG A 388 -14.04 -25.07 22.07
C ARG A 388 -14.09 -24.31 23.40
N ALA A 389 -15.15 -23.53 23.60
CA ALA A 389 -15.49 -22.93 24.90
C ALA A 389 -15.80 -24.01 25.96
N GLY A 390 -15.66 -23.68 27.25
CA GLY A 390 -15.90 -24.61 28.36
C GLY A 390 -14.78 -25.63 28.56
N ARG A 391 -13.66 -25.47 27.86
CA ARG A 391 -12.48 -26.35 27.92
C ARG A 391 -11.23 -25.56 28.28
N GLN A 392 -10.30 -26.23 28.97
CA GLN A 392 -8.97 -25.74 29.27
C GLN A 392 -7.95 -26.42 28.35
N TYR A 393 -6.84 -25.75 28.02
CA TYR A 393 -5.88 -26.25 27.03
C TYR A 393 -4.45 -26.23 27.58
N SER A 394 -3.75 -27.36 27.57
CA SER A 394 -2.34 -27.40 27.94
C SER A 394 -1.53 -26.70 26.85
N VAL A 395 -0.73 -25.71 27.25
CA VAL A 395 0.06 -24.90 26.32
C VAL A 395 1.47 -25.48 26.20
N ARG A 396 1.89 -25.79 24.97
CA ARG A 396 3.29 -26.06 24.65
C ARG A 396 3.85 -24.93 23.80
N ASP A 397 5.02 -24.43 24.18
CA ASP A 397 5.78 -23.43 23.43
C ASP A 397 6.72 -24.14 22.46
N LEU A 398 6.65 -23.80 21.18
CA LEU A 398 7.38 -24.48 20.11
C LEU A 398 8.78 -23.89 19.87
N TRP A 399 9.12 -22.75 20.50
CA TRP A 399 10.46 -22.15 20.46
C TRP A 399 11.25 -22.38 21.74
N ALA A 400 10.59 -22.35 22.90
CA ALA A 400 11.21 -22.71 24.19
C ALA A 400 11.21 -24.22 24.45
N HIS A 401 10.44 -25.01 23.70
CA HIS A 401 10.21 -26.45 23.87
C HIS A 401 9.63 -26.82 25.26
N THR A 402 9.04 -25.86 25.98
CA THR A 402 8.48 -26.00 27.33
C THR A 402 6.97 -26.24 27.33
N ASN A 403 6.46 -26.86 28.41
CA ASN A 403 5.03 -27.01 28.65
C ASN A 403 4.59 -25.93 29.65
N ASN A 404 4.01 -24.83 29.15
CA ASN A 404 3.70 -23.61 29.90
C ASN A 404 2.35 -23.69 30.61
N GLY A 405 2.10 -24.80 31.32
CA GLY A 405 0.89 -24.99 32.11
C GLY A 405 -0.39 -25.18 31.27
N THR A 406 -1.47 -24.50 31.65
CA THR A 406 -2.79 -24.66 31.05
C THR A 406 -3.50 -23.31 30.93
N ALA A 407 -3.92 -22.96 29.71
CA ALA A 407 -4.71 -21.77 29.43
C ALA A 407 -6.20 -22.03 29.69
N VAL A 408 -6.87 -21.04 30.29
CA VAL A 408 -8.30 -21.08 30.66
C VAL A 408 -8.92 -19.77 30.18
N ARG A 409 -9.88 -19.86 29.25
CA ARG A 409 -10.60 -18.75 28.58
C ARG A 409 -9.76 -17.75 27.78
N ASN A 410 -8.54 -17.42 28.17
CA ASN A 410 -7.65 -16.52 27.45
C ASN A 410 -6.17 -16.94 27.56
N PHE A 411 -5.32 -16.24 26.81
CA PHE A 411 -3.86 -16.36 26.86
C PHE A 411 -3.22 -14.98 26.64
N THR A 412 -2.08 -14.75 27.30
CA THR A 412 -1.26 -13.55 27.15
C THR A 412 0.19 -13.95 26.92
N ALA A 413 0.78 -13.50 25.81
CA ALA A 413 2.23 -13.42 25.67
C ALA A 413 2.69 -12.03 26.10
N HIS A 414 3.61 -11.96 27.05
CA HIS A 414 4.23 -10.70 27.47
C HIS A 414 5.54 -10.48 26.71
N ASP A 415 5.88 -9.21 26.50
CA ASP A 415 7.18 -8.75 26.01
C ASP A 415 7.69 -9.46 24.74
N VAL A 416 6.77 -9.78 23.81
CA VAL A 416 7.11 -10.37 22.50
C VAL A 416 8.02 -9.38 21.76
N PRO A 417 9.25 -9.77 21.35
CA PRO A 417 10.23 -8.84 20.78
C PRO A 417 9.73 -8.09 19.53
N PRO A 418 10.38 -6.97 19.16
CA PRO A 418 10.16 -6.31 17.86
C PRO A 418 10.24 -7.33 16.72
N HIS A 419 9.23 -7.33 15.85
CA HIS A 419 9.10 -8.28 14.74
C HIS A 419 9.20 -9.78 15.13
N GLY A 420 9.05 -10.12 16.42
CA GLY A 420 9.15 -11.46 16.97
C GLY A 420 7.82 -12.24 16.94
N VAL A 421 7.93 -13.55 17.19
CA VAL A 421 6.80 -14.49 17.10
C VAL A 421 6.71 -15.39 18.32
N VAL A 422 5.48 -15.72 18.72
CA VAL A 422 5.17 -16.82 19.65
C VAL A 422 4.44 -17.91 18.88
N ALA A 423 4.96 -19.12 18.97
CA ALA A 423 4.41 -20.32 18.31
C ALA A 423 4.00 -21.32 19.38
N LEU A 424 2.71 -21.66 19.44
CA LEU A 424 2.14 -22.52 20.48
C LEU A 424 1.37 -23.70 19.89
N LEU A 425 1.37 -24.81 20.61
CA LEU A 425 0.47 -25.93 20.41
C LEU A 425 -0.40 -26.12 21.65
N LEU A 426 -1.71 -25.93 21.48
CA LEU A 426 -2.73 -26.07 22.51
C LEU A 426 -3.43 -27.42 22.37
N LYS A 427 -3.26 -28.30 23.36
CA LYS A 427 -3.97 -29.59 23.44
C LYS A 427 -5.10 -29.49 24.45
N ASP A 428 -6.27 -30.07 24.13
CA ASP A 428 -7.41 -30.07 25.04
C ASP A 428 -7.08 -30.86 26.32
N ALA A 429 -7.10 -30.16 27.46
CA ALA A 429 -6.73 -30.65 28.78
C ALA A 429 -7.93 -30.79 29.73
N GLY A 430 -9.15 -30.90 29.18
CA GLY A 430 -10.37 -31.15 29.96
C GLY A 430 -11.33 -29.98 30.00
N ASN A 431 -12.34 -30.08 30.88
CA ASN A 431 -13.29 -28.99 31.14
C ASN A 431 -12.59 -27.83 31.86
N GLU A 432 -13.14 -26.62 31.74
CA GLU A 432 -12.76 -25.49 32.61
C GLU A 432 -12.93 -25.86 34.12
N PRO A 433 -12.06 -25.36 35.02
CA PRO A 433 -12.18 -25.62 36.45
C PRO A 433 -13.53 -25.20 37.06
N SER A 434 -13.98 -25.94 38.07
CA SER A 434 -15.26 -25.70 38.75
C SER A 434 -15.34 -24.31 39.39
N GLY A 435 -16.49 -23.65 39.27
CA GLY A 435 -16.73 -22.28 39.74
C GLY A 435 -16.56 -21.22 38.64
N ILE A 436 -15.95 -21.57 37.51
CA ILE A 436 -15.69 -20.68 36.38
C ILE A 436 -16.89 -20.71 35.41
N PHE A 437 -18.02 -20.14 35.84
CA PHE A 437 -19.24 -20.01 35.02
C PHE A 437 -19.32 -18.67 34.26
N PRO A 438 -20.13 -18.56 33.19
CA PRO A 438 -20.68 -19.65 32.38
C PRO A 438 -19.63 -20.19 31.37
N ALA A 439 -19.74 -21.46 30.99
CA ALA A 439 -18.76 -22.19 30.17
C ALA A 439 -18.96 -22.01 28.64
N CYS A 440 -19.20 -20.78 28.18
CA CYS A 440 -19.72 -20.50 26.85
C CYS A 440 -19.14 -19.21 26.24
N SER A 441 -19.09 -19.12 24.90
CA SER A 441 -18.46 -18.01 24.17
C SER A 441 -19.23 -16.67 24.23
N VAL A 442 -20.55 -16.70 24.47
CA VAL A 442 -21.41 -15.51 24.44
C VAL A 442 -22.24 -15.43 25.73
N TRP A 443 -21.60 -15.11 26.86
CA TRP A 443 -22.12 -15.27 28.22
C TRP A 443 -23.56 -14.76 28.46
N PHE A 444 -23.98 -13.68 27.79
CA PHE A 444 -25.32 -13.10 27.92
C PHE A 444 -26.42 -13.90 27.20
N GLN A 445 -26.07 -14.67 26.17
CA GLN A 445 -26.97 -15.62 25.49
C GLN A 445 -27.04 -16.99 26.19
N CYS A 446 -26.23 -17.21 27.23
CA CYS A 446 -26.12 -18.53 27.84
C CYS A 446 -27.27 -18.78 28.81
N THR A 447 -27.86 -19.96 28.67
CA THR A 447 -29.07 -20.38 29.36
C THR A 447 -28.81 -21.70 30.09
N ASP A 448 -29.19 -21.76 31.36
CA ASP A 448 -29.08 -22.99 32.17
C ASP A 448 -30.17 -24.01 31.75
N LYS A 449 -30.04 -25.27 32.17
CA LYS A 449 -30.93 -26.39 31.84
C LYS A 449 -32.40 -26.17 32.24
N ASN A 450 -32.66 -25.21 33.11
CA ASN A 450 -33.99 -24.76 33.54
C ASN A 450 -34.61 -23.64 32.67
N GLY A 451 -33.90 -23.18 31.63
CA GLY A 451 -34.37 -22.11 30.74
C GLY A 451 -34.05 -20.69 31.22
N THR A 452 -33.28 -20.50 32.30
CA THR A 452 -32.91 -19.16 32.80
C THR A 452 -31.59 -18.66 32.19
N HIS A 453 -31.53 -17.37 31.79
CA HIS A 453 -30.29 -16.75 31.34
C HIS A 453 -29.30 -16.61 32.50
N VAL A 454 -28.09 -17.16 32.32
CA VAL A 454 -27.00 -17.16 33.33
C VAL A 454 -26.39 -15.75 33.53
N GLY A 455 -26.85 -14.75 32.78
CA GLY A 455 -26.40 -13.36 32.85
C GLY A 455 -27.14 -12.44 33.84
N ARG A 456 -28.11 -12.92 34.63
CA ARG A 456 -28.77 -12.12 35.68
C ARG A 456 -28.61 -12.72 37.08
N VAL A 457 -27.55 -12.28 37.77
CA VAL A 457 -27.50 -12.30 39.24
C VAL A 457 -27.52 -10.85 39.73
N VAL A 458 -28.73 -10.33 39.92
CA VAL A 458 -29.01 -9.15 40.74
C VAL A 458 -30.10 -9.59 41.72
N ASP A 459 -29.90 -9.32 43.01
CA ASP A 459 -30.82 -9.58 44.12
C ASP A 459 -31.36 -11.02 44.28
N SER A 460 -30.51 -11.89 44.87
CA SER A 460 -30.98 -12.76 45.96
C SER A 460 -29.97 -12.70 47.10
N GLY A 461 -30.39 -12.23 48.27
CA GLY A 461 -29.49 -11.66 49.26
C GLY A 461 -29.10 -12.58 50.42
N ILE A 462 -27.90 -12.36 50.97
CA ILE A 462 -27.51 -12.78 52.32
C ILE A 462 -27.24 -11.51 53.13
N MET A 463 -27.92 -11.35 54.27
CA MET A 463 -27.81 -10.15 55.11
C MET A 463 -26.56 -10.16 56.01
N ALA A 464 -26.00 -8.97 56.25
CA ALA A 464 -25.27 -8.62 57.47
C ALA A 464 -25.84 -7.30 58.04
N PRO A 465 -26.07 -7.15 59.36
CA PRO A 465 -26.99 -6.12 59.86
C PRO A 465 -26.36 -4.80 60.37
N ARG A 466 -26.94 -3.68 59.92
CA ARG A 466 -27.16 -2.39 60.62
C ARG A 466 -26.03 -1.73 61.44
N ALA A 467 -25.73 -0.49 61.06
CA ALA A 467 -25.61 0.65 61.99
C ALA A 467 -26.26 1.91 61.39
N ARG A 468 -26.76 2.84 62.22
CA ARG A 468 -27.38 4.13 61.82
C ARG A 468 -26.59 5.31 62.40
N THR A 469 -26.25 6.31 61.60
CA THR A 469 -26.01 7.69 62.11
C THR A 469 -26.29 8.79 61.07
N LYS A 470 -26.33 10.05 61.53
CA LYS A 470 -27.01 11.20 60.91
C LYS A 470 -26.17 11.95 59.84
N LYS A 471 -26.90 12.76 59.02
CA LYS A 471 -26.43 13.76 58.04
C LYS A 471 -25.19 14.59 58.45
N ARG A 472 -24.31 14.89 57.47
CA ARG A 472 -23.74 16.24 57.26
C ARG A 472 -23.39 16.48 55.77
N GLN A 473 -22.82 17.64 55.42
CA GLN A 473 -22.75 18.20 54.05
C GLN A 473 -21.39 18.01 53.34
N LEU A 474 -21.44 18.14 51.99
CA LEU A 474 -20.41 18.68 51.08
C LEU A 474 -19.01 18.01 51.02
N SER A 475 -18.73 17.31 49.91
CA SER A 475 -17.67 17.68 48.93
C SER A 475 -17.49 16.63 47.81
N ALA A 476 -17.02 17.09 46.64
CA ALA A 476 -16.30 16.41 45.55
C ALA A 476 -16.86 15.13 44.84
N ASP A 477 -16.65 15.12 43.52
CA ASP A 477 -16.84 14.06 42.50
C ASP A 477 -15.80 12.92 42.55
N PRO A 478 -15.91 11.82 41.75
CA PRO A 478 -17.05 11.17 41.06
C PRO A 478 -17.01 9.61 41.35
N PRO A 479 -17.32 8.64 40.45
CA PRO A 479 -18.26 8.55 39.32
C PRO A 479 -19.25 7.36 39.41
N SER A 480 -20.43 7.48 38.76
CA SER A 480 -21.09 6.32 38.13
C SER A 480 -22.06 6.77 37.03
N LYS A 481 -21.96 6.19 35.83
CA LYS A 481 -22.97 6.36 34.76
C LYS A 481 -23.64 5.03 34.48
N ASN A 482 -24.93 4.94 34.76
CA ASN A 482 -25.78 3.92 34.16
C ASN A 482 -25.87 4.17 32.65
N THR A 483 -25.55 3.15 31.84
CA THR A 483 -25.92 3.11 30.42
C THR A 483 -27.35 2.64 30.30
N ALA A 484 -28.30 3.58 30.31
CA ALA A 484 -29.65 3.30 29.84
C ALA A 484 -29.60 2.97 28.34
N GLN A 485 -30.24 1.88 27.93
CA GLN A 485 -30.50 1.62 26.51
C GLN A 485 -31.56 2.61 26.01
N LEU A 486 -31.40 3.09 24.78
CA LEU A 486 -32.41 3.93 24.13
C LEU A 486 -33.62 3.06 23.74
N PRO A 487 -34.86 3.58 23.79
CA PRO A 487 -36.05 2.86 23.33
C PRO A 487 -35.91 2.46 21.85
N GLN A 488 -36.44 1.29 21.48
CA GLN A 488 -36.42 0.81 20.09
C GLN A 488 -37.08 1.82 19.14
N GLU A 489 -38.16 2.46 19.59
CA GLU A 489 -38.88 3.53 18.86
C GLU A 489 -37.98 4.71 18.46
N LEU A 490 -36.91 5.00 19.21
CA LEU A 490 -35.93 6.04 18.87
C LEU A 490 -34.87 5.53 17.88
N ILE A 491 -34.54 4.24 17.92
CA ILE A 491 -33.65 3.58 16.94
C ILE A 491 -34.38 3.51 15.59
N ASP A 492 -35.66 3.14 15.60
CA ASP A 492 -36.51 3.05 14.42
C ASP A 492 -36.73 4.45 13.81
N ALA A 493 -36.99 5.48 14.62
CA ALA A 493 -37.07 6.87 14.15
C ALA A 493 -35.75 7.37 13.51
N ILE A 494 -34.59 6.96 14.02
CA ILE A 494 -33.28 7.27 13.41
C ILE A 494 -33.09 6.52 12.08
N ILE A 495 -33.69 5.34 11.91
CA ILE A 495 -33.65 4.60 10.64
C ILE A 495 -34.59 5.25 9.61
N ASP A 496 -35.82 5.59 10.00
CA ASP A 496 -36.81 6.23 9.12
C ASP A 496 -36.36 7.63 8.65
N GLU A 497 -35.69 8.41 9.52
CA GLU A 497 -35.21 9.76 9.16
C GLU A 497 -33.92 9.77 8.31
N PHE A 498 -33.38 8.59 7.96
CA PHE A 498 -32.39 8.39 6.89
C PHE A 498 -33.00 7.89 5.55
N ASP A 499 -34.33 8.00 5.42
CA ASP A 499 -35.15 8.11 4.21
C ASP A 499 -35.52 6.82 3.44
N PRO A 500 -36.83 6.47 3.39
CA PRO A 500 -37.40 5.46 2.49
C PRO A 500 -37.16 5.67 0.98
N SER A 501 -36.77 6.87 0.53
CA SER A 501 -36.58 7.19 -0.91
C SER A 501 -35.39 6.50 -1.58
N LEU A 502 -34.49 5.88 -0.81
CA LEU A 502 -33.23 5.28 -1.29
C LEU A 502 -33.38 3.98 -2.13
N GLN A 503 -34.53 3.75 -2.79
CA GLN A 503 -34.65 2.69 -3.80
C GLN A 503 -34.07 3.08 -5.17
N ASP A 504 -34.01 4.38 -5.54
CA ASP A 504 -33.49 4.81 -6.85
C ASP A 504 -32.42 5.94 -6.78
N ASP A 505 -31.21 5.58 -7.20
CA ASP A 505 -30.29 6.35 -8.06
C ASP A 505 -29.81 7.79 -7.69
N TYR A 506 -29.36 8.05 -6.45
CA TYR A 506 -28.53 9.25 -6.15
C TYR A 506 -27.21 8.98 -5.38
N ASN A 507 -26.16 9.70 -5.80
CA ASN A 507 -24.77 9.50 -5.39
C ASN A 507 -24.31 10.48 -4.27
N TRP A 508 -24.44 10.02 -3.03
CA TRP A 508 -23.85 10.67 -1.85
C TRP A 508 -22.32 10.48 -1.80
N ARG A 509 -21.57 11.52 -1.40
CA ARG A 509 -20.20 11.34 -0.89
C ARG A 509 -20.00 11.95 0.50
N VAL A 510 -20.31 11.13 1.51
CA VAL A 510 -19.34 10.84 2.58
C VAL A 510 -18.27 9.89 1.96
N PHE A 511 -17.30 9.36 2.71
CA PHE A 511 -16.60 8.13 2.31
C PHE A 511 -17.11 6.89 3.05
N PRO A 512 -18.28 6.31 2.68
CA PRO A 512 -18.70 5.01 3.18
C PRO A 512 -18.58 3.93 2.09
N ASP A 513 -17.99 2.80 2.47
CA ASP A 513 -18.47 1.53 1.95
C ASP A 513 -19.95 1.34 2.41
N ARG A 514 -20.84 0.89 1.49
CA ARG A 514 -22.25 0.63 1.82
C ARG A 514 -22.41 -0.53 2.81
N LYS A 515 -21.44 -1.46 2.89
CA LYS A 515 -21.34 -2.47 3.96
C LYS A 515 -20.99 -1.81 5.30
N ALA A 516 -19.98 -0.95 5.32
CA ALA A 516 -19.58 -0.19 6.51
C ALA A 516 -20.71 0.65 7.11
N LEU A 517 -21.58 1.31 6.32
CA LEU A 517 -22.73 2.05 6.89
C LEU A 517 -23.72 1.15 7.63
N ARG A 518 -24.08 -0.02 7.08
CA ARG A 518 -24.92 -1.00 7.77
C ARG A 518 -24.26 -1.54 9.04
N SER A 519 -22.94 -1.72 9.03
CA SER A 519 -22.18 -2.09 10.24
C SER A 519 -22.16 -0.96 11.28
N CYS A 520 -21.96 0.30 10.86
CA CYS A 520 -21.89 1.46 11.74
C CYS A 520 -23.19 1.69 12.53
N ALA A 521 -24.37 1.41 11.96
CA ALA A 521 -25.64 1.50 12.69
C ALA A 521 -25.68 0.55 13.91
N VAL A 522 -25.16 -0.68 13.75
CA VAL A 522 -25.07 -1.67 14.85
C VAL A 522 -23.97 -1.28 15.87
N VAL A 523 -22.82 -0.83 15.37
CA VAL A 523 -21.63 -0.53 16.20
C VAL A 523 -21.68 0.88 16.84
N ALA A 524 -22.63 1.74 16.45
CA ALA A 524 -22.86 3.05 17.07
C ALA A 524 -23.14 2.96 18.59
N SER A 525 -23.60 1.81 19.07
CA SER A 525 -23.80 1.49 20.49
C SER A 525 -22.48 1.36 21.30
N ALA A 526 -21.32 1.19 20.66
CA ALA A 526 -20.11 0.68 21.29
C ALA A 526 -18.92 1.67 21.36
N PHE A 527 -18.93 2.80 20.66
CA PHE A 527 -17.72 3.61 20.49
C PHE A 527 -17.44 4.66 21.58
N THR A 528 -16.37 4.43 22.34
CA THR A 528 -15.61 5.50 23.01
C THR A 528 -14.81 6.36 22.01
N ARG A 529 -14.39 7.54 22.47
CA ARG A 529 -13.96 8.71 21.67
C ARG A 529 -12.92 8.55 20.53
N PRO A 530 -11.89 7.66 20.58
CA PRO A 530 -10.77 7.73 19.62
C PRO A 530 -11.12 7.58 18.13
N SER A 531 -12.13 6.76 17.77
CA SER A 531 -12.51 6.55 16.37
C SER A 531 -13.17 7.78 15.74
N GLN A 532 -13.98 8.51 16.52
CA GLN A 532 -14.61 9.77 16.10
C GLN A 532 -13.56 10.82 15.68
N MET A 533 -12.39 10.84 16.34
CA MET A 533 -11.29 11.76 16.01
C MET A 533 -10.71 11.55 14.62
N LYS A 534 -10.71 10.31 14.09
CA LYS A 534 -10.21 10.04 12.73
C LYS A 534 -11.30 10.32 11.68
N LEU A 535 -12.52 9.80 11.91
CA LEU A 535 -13.62 9.84 10.94
C LEU A 535 -14.02 11.27 10.54
N PHE A 536 -14.03 12.20 11.51
CA PHE A 536 -14.47 13.58 11.29
C PHE A 536 -13.33 14.58 11.09
N SER A 537 -12.07 14.14 11.05
CA SER A 537 -10.92 15.07 11.02
C SER A 537 -10.86 15.97 9.78
N ALA A 538 -11.38 15.50 8.65
CA ALA A 538 -11.48 16.24 7.39
C ALA A 538 -12.85 16.03 6.74
N VAL A 539 -13.51 17.12 6.34
CA VAL A 539 -14.84 17.12 5.71
C VAL A 539 -14.80 17.95 4.41
N ASP A 540 -15.39 17.43 3.33
CA ASP A 540 -15.45 18.08 2.01
C ASP A 540 -16.89 18.09 1.50
N LEU A 541 -17.55 19.25 1.57
CA LEU A 541 -18.96 19.43 1.22
C LEU A 541 -19.20 19.81 -0.25
N ARG A 542 -18.14 19.80 -1.09
CA ARG A 542 -18.26 20.14 -2.51
C ARG A 542 -19.11 19.11 -3.29
N PRO A 543 -19.90 19.54 -4.29
CA PRO A 543 -20.54 18.62 -5.23
C PRO A 543 -19.49 17.89 -6.10
N LEU A 544 -19.85 16.71 -6.61
CA LEU A 544 -18.94 15.85 -7.39
C LEU A 544 -18.90 16.21 -8.87
N ASP A 545 -20.00 16.78 -9.36
CA ASP A 545 -20.14 17.34 -10.69
C ASP A 545 -20.70 18.77 -10.54
N LEU A 546 -20.18 19.70 -11.33
CA LEU A 546 -20.57 21.12 -11.37
C LEU A 546 -22.05 21.31 -11.79
N TYR A 547 -22.67 20.26 -12.35
CA TYR A 547 -24.07 20.24 -12.78
C TYR A 547 -25.02 19.45 -11.84
N SER A 548 -24.51 18.90 -10.73
CA SER A 548 -25.30 18.13 -9.74
C SER A 548 -25.93 18.99 -8.62
N GLN A 549 -26.73 18.36 -7.74
CA GLN A 549 -27.56 18.98 -6.67
C GLN A 549 -26.88 20.09 -5.83
N SER A 550 -27.69 20.98 -5.23
CA SER A 550 -27.20 22.21 -4.62
C SER A 550 -26.37 21.99 -3.33
N PRO A 551 -25.36 22.84 -3.05
CA PRO A 551 -24.59 22.78 -1.81
C PRO A 551 -25.44 23.03 -0.57
N ASP A 552 -26.54 23.78 -0.73
CA ASP A 552 -27.44 24.21 0.34
C ASP A 552 -28.10 23.02 1.05
N GLU A 553 -28.28 21.89 0.37
CA GLU A 553 -28.78 20.63 0.94
C GLU A 553 -27.72 19.91 1.79
N ARG A 554 -26.49 19.78 1.27
CA ARG A 554 -25.36 19.18 2.00
C ARG A 554 -25.01 19.98 3.26
N SER A 555 -25.03 21.31 3.17
CA SER A 555 -24.80 22.21 4.29
C SER A 555 -25.92 22.10 5.35
N ARG A 556 -27.19 22.06 4.95
CA ARG A 556 -28.31 21.85 5.89
C ARG A 556 -28.23 20.49 6.60
N LEU A 557 -27.88 19.42 5.90
CA LEU A 557 -27.73 18.09 6.50
C LEU A 557 -26.55 18.05 7.50
N PHE A 558 -25.42 18.67 7.17
CA PHE A 558 -24.27 18.75 8.08
C PHE A 558 -24.54 19.65 9.30
N ALA A 559 -25.28 20.75 9.13
CA ALA A 559 -25.76 21.57 10.26
C ALA A 559 -26.72 20.79 11.17
N LYS A 560 -27.64 19.99 10.61
CA LYS A 560 -28.53 19.10 11.37
C LYS A 560 -27.76 18.02 12.14
N LEU A 561 -26.67 17.49 11.58
CA LEU A 561 -25.77 16.57 12.27
C LEU A 561 -25.03 17.24 13.43
N LEU A 562 -24.53 18.46 13.24
CA LEU A 562 -23.82 19.21 14.29
C LEU A 562 -24.75 19.65 15.43
N SER A 563 -26.00 20.07 15.14
CA SER A 563 -26.96 20.45 16.17
C SER A 563 -27.51 19.25 16.96
N SER A 564 -27.71 18.11 16.31
CA SER A 564 -28.12 16.85 16.98
C SER A 564 -26.97 16.11 17.66
N SER A 565 -25.72 16.34 17.27
CA SER A 565 -24.51 15.76 17.90
C SER A 565 -23.36 16.76 18.06
N PRO A 566 -23.47 17.76 18.95
CA PRO A 566 -22.48 18.86 19.06
C PRO A 566 -21.05 18.44 19.42
N HIS A 567 -20.86 17.24 19.97
CA HIS A 567 -19.54 16.70 20.29
C HIS A 567 -18.71 16.39 19.03
N ILE A 568 -19.34 16.16 17.87
CA ILE A 568 -18.66 15.88 16.59
C ILE A 568 -17.80 17.06 16.16
N GLY A 569 -18.27 18.30 16.36
CA GLY A 569 -17.56 19.52 15.96
C GLY A 569 -16.20 19.71 16.64
N GLN A 570 -15.95 19.04 17.77
CA GLN A 570 -14.66 19.05 18.46
C GLN A 570 -13.56 18.23 17.76
N TYR A 571 -13.91 17.46 16.73
CA TYR A 571 -12.99 16.60 15.99
C TYR A 571 -12.65 17.12 14.58
N VAL A 572 -13.48 18.00 14.01
CA VAL A 572 -13.24 18.56 12.68
C VAL A 572 -12.07 19.54 12.73
N LYS A 573 -11.02 19.23 11.96
CA LYS A 573 -9.82 20.09 11.82
C LYS A 573 -9.73 20.72 10.44
N ASN A 574 -10.17 20.02 9.40
CA ASN A 574 -10.09 20.48 8.02
C ASN A 574 -11.49 20.52 7.41
N LEU A 575 -11.94 21.68 6.92
CA LEU A 575 -13.22 21.84 6.23
C LEU A 575 -13.01 22.44 4.84
N VAL A 576 -13.54 21.76 3.83
CA VAL A 576 -13.66 22.28 2.47
C VAL A 576 -15.14 22.43 2.14
N LEU A 577 -15.54 23.63 1.73
CA LEU A 577 -16.95 24.02 1.68
C LEU A 577 -17.29 24.70 0.35
N ALA A 578 -18.27 24.14 -0.36
CA ALA A 578 -18.97 24.83 -1.44
C ALA A 578 -20.17 25.58 -0.87
N TYR A 579 -20.38 26.83 -1.29
CA TYR A 579 -21.56 27.60 -0.90
C TYR A 579 -22.20 28.32 -2.09
N ARG A 580 -23.48 28.68 -1.95
CA ARG A 580 -24.21 29.53 -2.89
C ARG A 580 -24.35 30.93 -2.31
N CYS A 581 -24.29 31.97 -3.16
CA CYS A 581 -24.64 33.32 -2.73
C CYS A 581 -26.15 33.41 -2.46
N GLY A 582 -26.52 33.82 -1.24
CA GLY A 582 -27.92 33.97 -0.80
C GLY A 582 -28.38 33.01 0.31
N ARG A 583 -28.74 33.57 1.47
CA ARG A 583 -29.61 32.99 2.55
C ARG A 583 -29.45 31.48 2.87
N SER A 584 -28.22 30.99 3.04
CA SER A 584 -27.99 29.70 3.69
C SER A 584 -27.62 29.91 5.17
N THR A 585 -28.63 29.93 6.06
CA THR A 585 -28.44 30.08 7.52
C THR A 585 -27.48 29.05 8.10
N SER A 586 -27.50 27.83 7.54
CA SER A 586 -26.68 26.68 7.97
C SER A 586 -25.16 26.93 8.00
N LEU A 587 -24.64 27.95 7.31
CA LEU A 587 -23.20 28.20 7.23
C LEU A 587 -22.62 28.74 8.55
N GLY A 588 -23.32 29.70 9.19
CA GLY A 588 -22.92 30.19 10.51
C GLY A 588 -23.08 29.12 11.60
N ASP A 589 -24.14 28.32 11.52
CA ASP A 589 -24.42 27.21 12.43
C ASP A 589 -23.33 26.12 12.37
N ILE A 590 -22.86 25.78 11.16
CA ILE A 590 -21.71 24.87 10.98
C ILE A 590 -20.47 25.47 11.63
N LEU A 591 -20.07 26.68 11.24
CA LEU A 591 -18.74 27.21 11.59
C LEU A 591 -18.61 27.54 13.09
N SER A 592 -19.67 28.07 13.70
CA SER A 592 -19.73 28.28 15.16
C SER A 592 -19.66 26.96 15.96
N SER A 593 -20.01 25.83 15.35
CA SER A 593 -19.93 24.50 15.96
C SER A 593 -18.54 23.83 15.84
N LEU A 594 -17.54 24.43 15.18
CA LEU A 594 -16.22 23.81 14.91
C LEU A 594 -15.04 24.47 15.67
N PRO A 595 -14.96 24.38 17.02
CA PRO A 595 -13.98 25.13 17.83
C PRO A 595 -12.50 24.69 17.67
N LYS A 596 -12.20 23.69 16.83
CA LYS A 596 -10.82 23.21 16.57
C LYS A 596 -10.46 23.18 15.09
N LEU A 597 -11.18 23.95 14.28
CA LEU A 597 -10.88 24.11 12.86
C LEU A 597 -9.48 24.72 12.69
N ALA A 598 -8.64 24.03 11.92
CA ALA A 598 -7.25 24.35 11.63
C ALA A 598 -7.01 24.71 10.15
N THR A 599 -7.77 24.11 9.24
CA THR A 599 -7.77 24.43 7.81
C THR A 599 -9.18 24.72 7.32
N LEU A 600 -9.38 25.87 6.67
CA LEU A 600 -10.63 26.21 5.97
C LEU A 600 -10.35 26.46 4.49
N SER A 601 -11.21 25.94 3.61
CA SER A 601 -11.16 26.18 2.17
C SER A 601 -12.56 26.52 1.63
N LEU A 602 -12.72 27.75 1.15
CA LEU A 602 -14.01 28.28 0.69
C LEU A 602 -14.09 28.35 -0.84
N HIS A 603 -15.23 27.95 -1.38
CA HIS A 603 -15.51 27.93 -2.81
C HIS A 603 -16.97 28.35 -3.10
N PRO A 604 -17.23 29.42 -3.88
CA PRO A 604 -18.56 29.67 -4.42
C PRO A 604 -18.90 28.62 -5.49
N TRP A 605 -20.17 28.23 -5.57
CA TRP A 605 -20.61 27.08 -6.37
C TRP A 605 -20.84 27.40 -7.85
N SER A 606 -20.07 26.72 -8.70
CA SER A 606 -20.05 26.76 -10.17
C SER A 606 -19.31 27.97 -10.79
N ASP A 607 -18.42 27.69 -11.74
CA ASP A 607 -17.63 28.72 -12.44
C ASP A 607 -18.48 29.64 -13.34
N ARG A 608 -19.76 29.32 -13.58
CA ARG A 608 -20.72 30.27 -14.21
C ARG A 608 -20.97 31.51 -13.35
N PHE A 609 -20.67 31.48 -12.04
CA PHE A 609 -20.66 32.70 -11.23
C PHE A 609 -19.56 33.71 -11.61
N ARG A 610 -18.54 33.38 -12.44
CA ARG A 610 -17.65 34.43 -12.99
C ARG A 610 -18.40 35.53 -13.77
N TRP A 611 -19.62 35.26 -14.24
CA TRP A 611 -20.46 36.23 -14.96
C TRP A 611 -21.55 36.88 -14.07
N PHE A 612 -21.70 36.44 -12.81
CA PHE A 612 -22.71 36.97 -11.87
C PHE A 612 -22.11 37.53 -10.56
N ALA A 613 -20.90 37.13 -10.19
CA ALA A 613 -20.16 37.68 -9.05
C ALA A 613 -19.57 39.07 -9.37
N GLN A 614 -19.45 39.42 -10.66
CA GLN A 614 -19.04 40.76 -11.12
C GLN A 614 -20.01 41.89 -10.69
N SER A 615 -21.19 41.57 -10.15
CA SER A 615 -22.18 42.54 -9.68
C SER A 615 -22.42 42.57 -8.16
N GLU A 616 -21.82 41.65 -7.38
CA GLU A 616 -21.89 41.69 -5.91
C GLU A 616 -20.54 41.29 -5.27
N PRO A 617 -19.85 42.24 -4.60
CA PRO A 617 -18.74 41.95 -3.69
C PRO A 617 -19.10 40.93 -2.59
N PHE A 618 -18.07 40.36 -1.93
CA PHE A 618 -18.16 39.35 -0.87
C PHE A 618 -19.42 39.54 0.01
N PRO A 619 -20.52 38.80 -0.24
CA PRO A 619 -21.83 39.31 0.17
C PRO A 619 -21.92 39.52 1.68
N THR A 620 -22.39 40.68 2.12
CA THR A 620 -22.31 41.12 3.53
C THR A 620 -22.93 40.11 4.51
N TYR A 621 -23.98 39.40 4.06
CA TYR A 621 -24.63 38.30 4.77
C TYR A 621 -23.72 37.08 5.03
N HIS A 622 -22.82 36.76 4.09
CA HIS A 622 -21.82 35.70 4.24
C HIS A 622 -20.67 36.12 5.16
N ARG A 623 -20.30 37.42 5.17
CA ARG A 623 -19.28 37.96 6.07
C ARG A 623 -19.61 37.68 7.54
N GLU A 624 -20.84 37.95 7.97
CA GLU A 624 -21.30 37.61 9.33
C GLU A 624 -21.20 36.11 9.62
N SER A 625 -21.54 35.25 8.66
CA SER A 625 -21.47 33.79 8.79
C SER A 625 -20.03 33.25 8.91
N PHE A 626 -19.06 33.87 8.23
CA PHE A 626 -17.67 33.41 8.22
C PHE A 626 -16.77 34.07 9.30
N LEU A 627 -17.13 35.23 9.86
CA LEU A 627 -16.35 35.93 10.90
C LEU A 627 -16.04 35.07 12.14
N ALA A 628 -16.95 34.16 12.50
CA ALA A 628 -16.74 33.21 13.61
C ALA A 628 -15.60 32.21 13.34
N ALA A 629 -15.33 31.86 12.07
CA ALA A 629 -14.22 30.98 11.70
C ALA A 629 -12.88 31.74 11.64
N PHE A 630 -12.87 32.98 11.13
CA PHE A 630 -11.66 33.80 11.03
C PHE A 630 -11.13 34.29 12.39
N SER A 631 -11.96 34.29 13.43
CA SER A 631 -11.55 34.61 14.81
C SER A 631 -11.03 33.40 15.61
N LEU A 632 -11.01 32.19 15.03
CA LEU A 632 -10.49 30.99 15.71
C LEU A 632 -8.96 31.03 15.82
N SER A 633 -8.45 31.08 17.06
CA SER A 633 -7.01 30.95 17.35
C SER A 633 -6.42 29.57 16.98
N SER A 634 -7.27 28.58 16.66
CA SER A 634 -6.90 27.28 16.10
C SER A 634 -6.69 27.28 14.58
N LEU A 635 -7.24 28.25 13.84
CA LEU A 635 -7.12 28.33 12.39
C LEU A 635 -5.67 28.66 12.00
N ARG A 636 -5.06 27.84 11.14
CA ARG A 636 -3.67 27.96 10.67
C ARG A 636 -3.57 28.19 9.16
N ARG A 637 -4.49 27.61 8.38
CA ARG A 637 -4.49 27.70 6.92
C ARG A 637 -5.85 28.14 6.38
N LEU A 638 -5.85 29.14 5.51
CA LEU A 638 -7.03 29.60 4.78
C LEU A 638 -6.79 29.55 3.28
N ALA A 639 -7.73 28.96 2.54
CA ALA A 639 -7.78 29.03 1.08
C ALA A 639 -9.09 29.69 0.61
N LEU A 640 -8.95 30.77 -0.18
CA LEU A 640 -10.05 31.46 -0.86
C LEU A 640 -9.88 31.30 -2.37
N ARG A 641 -10.93 30.88 -3.08
CA ARG A 641 -10.91 30.70 -4.54
C ARG A 641 -12.14 31.28 -5.21
N ASN A 642 -11.99 31.94 -6.36
CA ASN A 642 -13.09 32.55 -7.14
C ASN A 642 -13.92 33.58 -6.34
N HIS A 643 -13.31 34.35 -5.42
CA HIS A 643 -14.03 35.37 -4.63
C HIS A 643 -13.84 36.77 -5.22
N VAL A 644 -14.89 37.58 -5.15
CA VAL A 644 -14.89 39.00 -5.49
C VAL A 644 -14.98 39.81 -4.19
N PHE A 645 -14.21 40.88 -4.07
CA PHE A 645 -14.22 41.83 -2.95
C PHE A 645 -14.53 43.25 -3.44
N SER A 646 -14.98 44.11 -2.53
CA SER A 646 -15.26 45.52 -2.83
C SER A 646 -13.95 46.21 -3.20
N ASP A 647 -12.99 46.14 -2.28
CA ASP A 647 -11.67 46.76 -2.28
C ASP A 647 -10.69 45.94 -1.41
N ALA A 648 -9.46 46.42 -1.26
CA ALA A 648 -8.48 45.83 -0.34
C ALA A 648 -8.92 45.87 1.14
N LEU A 649 -9.77 46.83 1.51
CA LEU A 649 -10.20 47.06 2.90
C LEU A 649 -11.21 46.01 3.36
N GLU A 650 -12.03 45.46 2.46
CA GLU A 650 -12.94 44.36 2.77
C GLU A 650 -12.19 43.07 3.09
N LEU A 651 -11.18 42.71 2.29
CA LEU A 651 -10.30 41.57 2.57
C LEU A 651 -9.53 41.77 3.90
N GLN A 652 -8.98 42.96 4.12
CA GLN A 652 -8.35 43.34 5.39
C GLN A 652 -9.33 43.21 6.57
N SER A 653 -10.56 43.71 6.43
CA SER A 653 -11.55 43.68 7.50
C SER A 653 -12.04 42.26 7.80
N LEU A 654 -12.11 41.38 6.79
CA LEU A 654 -12.40 39.95 6.94
C LEU A 654 -11.31 39.23 7.75
N LEU A 655 -10.03 39.50 7.43
CA LEU A 655 -8.88 38.84 8.06
C LEU A 655 -8.42 39.48 9.38
N SER A 656 -8.94 40.66 9.73
CA SER A 656 -8.52 41.45 10.90
C SER A 656 -8.52 40.71 12.25
N ASN A 657 -9.37 39.69 12.40
CA ASN A 657 -9.46 38.88 13.63
C ASN A 657 -8.60 37.59 13.60
N SER A 658 -7.80 37.37 12.54
CA SER A 658 -7.05 36.11 12.30
C SER A 658 -5.74 36.02 13.08
N ILE A 659 -5.83 35.91 14.40
CA ILE A 659 -4.68 35.93 15.34
C ILE A 659 -3.68 34.78 15.09
N GLY A 660 -4.11 33.66 14.51
CA GLY A 660 -3.31 32.43 14.36
C GLY A 660 -3.00 31.97 12.93
N LEU A 661 -3.29 32.78 11.91
CA LEU A 661 -3.14 32.38 10.50
C LEU A 661 -1.67 32.36 10.07
N GLU A 662 -1.19 31.20 9.61
CA GLU A 662 0.19 30.99 9.15
C GLU A 662 0.30 30.87 7.62
N GLU A 663 -0.74 30.37 6.93
CA GLU A 663 -0.74 30.19 5.47
C GLU A 663 -2.02 30.74 4.83
N LEU A 664 -1.85 31.56 3.78
CA LEU A 664 -2.94 32.14 3.00
C LEU A 664 -2.79 31.75 1.51
N VAL A 665 -3.83 31.13 0.95
CA VAL A 665 -3.90 30.73 -0.46
C VAL A 665 -5.02 31.52 -1.15
N LEU A 666 -4.67 32.34 -2.14
CA LEU A 666 -5.58 33.18 -2.90
C LEU A 666 -5.56 32.78 -4.38
N ARG A 667 -6.74 32.45 -4.94
CA ARG A 667 -6.85 31.98 -6.33
C ARG A 667 -8.04 32.57 -7.07
N SER A 668 -7.79 33.26 -8.19
CA SER A 668 -8.82 34.03 -8.90
C SER A 668 -9.60 34.92 -7.94
N ILE A 669 -8.89 35.86 -7.33
CA ILE A 669 -9.48 36.93 -6.52
C ILE A 669 -9.61 38.18 -7.38
N GLU A 670 -10.79 38.80 -7.32
CA GLU A 670 -11.15 40.00 -8.07
C GLU A 670 -11.56 41.12 -7.09
N PHE A 671 -11.21 42.37 -7.40
CA PHE A 671 -11.68 43.55 -6.65
C PHE A 671 -12.54 44.41 -7.58
N THR A 672 -13.74 44.80 -7.16
CA THR A 672 -14.64 45.61 -7.99
C THR A 672 -14.22 47.06 -8.10
N ASP A 673 -13.60 47.58 -7.04
CA ASP A 673 -13.00 48.91 -7.00
C ASP A 673 -11.48 48.78 -6.83
N THR A 674 -10.75 49.18 -7.88
CA THR A 674 -9.29 49.17 -7.91
C THR A 674 -8.69 50.55 -7.58
N LEU A 675 -9.39 51.39 -6.81
CA LEU A 675 -8.89 52.69 -6.30
C LEU A 675 -7.75 52.56 -5.25
N VAL A 676 -6.67 51.90 -5.63
CA VAL A 676 -5.33 52.05 -5.02
C VAL A 676 -4.53 53.17 -5.75
N SER A 677 -5.21 53.95 -6.60
CA SER A 677 -4.62 55.02 -7.42
C SER A 677 -4.62 56.41 -6.80
N ASP A 678 -5.30 56.62 -5.65
CA ASP A 678 -5.19 57.85 -4.87
C ASP A 678 -4.26 57.60 -3.66
N PRO A 679 -3.04 58.19 -3.63
CA PRO A 679 -2.12 58.02 -2.51
C PRO A 679 -2.47 58.88 -1.27
N TYR A 680 -3.53 59.70 -1.30
CA TYR A 680 -3.89 60.64 -0.24
C TYR A 680 -5.15 60.27 0.56
N THR A 681 -5.93 59.27 0.16
CA THR A 681 -6.99 58.71 0.99
C THR A 681 -6.42 57.97 2.20
N ILE A 682 -7.17 57.97 3.31
CA ILE A 682 -6.68 57.51 4.63
C ILE A 682 -6.40 56.00 4.58
N ARG A 683 -5.11 55.63 4.53
CA ARG A 683 -4.67 54.24 4.72
C ARG A 683 -4.95 53.80 6.17
N PRO A 684 -5.78 52.79 6.43
CA PRO A 684 -5.84 52.17 7.75
C PRO A 684 -4.53 51.41 8.06
N GLU A 685 -4.24 51.14 9.34
CA GLU A 685 -3.05 50.35 9.70
C GLU A 685 -3.09 48.95 9.06
N PRO A 686 -2.09 48.56 8.24
CA PRO A 686 -2.07 47.23 7.62
C PRO A 686 -1.97 46.10 8.66
N LEU A 687 -2.58 44.96 8.39
CA LEU A 687 -2.76 43.85 9.34
C LEU A 687 -1.46 43.24 9.87
N ARG A 688 -1.34 43.18 11.19
CA ARG A 688 -0.25 42.50 11.91
C ARG A 688 -0.53 40.99 12.06
N VAL A 689 -0.65 40.28 10.94
CA VAL A 689 -0.85 38.82 10.88
C VAL A 689 0.40 38.17 10.29
N VAL A 690 0.97 37.16 10.96
CA VAL A 690 2.25 36.54 10.57
C VAL A 690 2.04 35.44 9.53
N ILE A 691 1.73 35.84 8.30
CA ILE A 691 1.65 34.92 7.15
C ILE A 691 3.07 34.43 6.83
N ARG A 692 3.32 33.14 7.06
CA ARG A 692 4.59 32.40 6.79
C ARG A 692 4.69 31.86 5.35
N SER A 693 3.56 31.77 4.66
CA SER A 693 3.47 31.19 3.31
C SER A 693 2.28 31.81 2.58
N LEU A 694 2.54 32.34 1.39
CA LEU A 694 1.56 32.96 0.51
C LEU A 694 1.55 32.22 -0.84
N GLU A 695 0.36 32.05 -1.42
CA GLU A 695 0.17 31.46 -2.75
C GLU A 695 -0.80 32.34 -3.55
N LEU A 696 -0.36 32.87 -4.69
CA LEU A 696 -1.12 33.84 -5.51
C LEU A 696 -1.32 33.28 -6.93
N LEU A 697 -2.55 32.88 -7.25
CA LEU A 697 -2.88 32.20 -8.51
C LEU A 697 -3.96 32.91 -9.31
N ASP A 698 -3.78 33.02 -10.62
CA ASP A 698 -4.77 33.54 -11.56
C ASP A 698 -5.28 34.96 -11.19
N MET A 699 -4.37 35.94 -11.00
CA MET A 699 -4.65 37.33 -10.55
C MET A 699 -3.84 38.39 -11.33
N SER A 700 -4.36 39.62 -11.44
CA SER A 700 -3.68 40.79 -12.02
C SER A 700 -2.74 41.48 -11.03
N VAL A 701 -1.82 42.33 -11.53
CA VAL A 701 -0.90 43.15 -10.71
C VAL A 701 -1.67 44.00 -9.72
N ASP A 702 -2.70 44.71 -10.15
CA ASP A 702 -3.46 45.64 -9.31
C ASP A 702 -4.13 44.91 -8.13
N HIS A 703 -4.59 43.66 -8.34
CA HIS A 703 -5.16 42.83 -7.28
C HIS A 703 -4.07 42.27 -6.33
N ILE A 704 -2.85 42.07 -6.81
CA ILE A 704 -1.71 41.62 -5.99
C ILE A 704 -1.22 42.75 -5.10
N ASP A 705 -1.05 43.95 -5.66
CA ASP A 705 -0.64 45.13 -4.90
C ASP A 705 -1.74 45.54 -3.89
N ALA A 706 -3.02 45.41 -4.25
CA ALA A 706 -4.15 45.54 -3.32
C ALA A 706 -4.04 44.56 -2.12
N VAL A 707 -3.81 43.26 -2.39
CA VAL A 707 -3.61 42.24 -1.34
C VAL A 707 -2.42 42.54 -0.44
N LEU A 708 -1.29 43.00 -0.99
CA LEU A 708 -0.08 43.24 -0.21
C LEU A 708 -0.21 44.48 0.69
N ASN A 709 -0.91 45.52 0.24
CA ASN A 709 -1.23 46.69 1.07
C ASN A 709 -2.13 46.34 2.28
N CYS A 710 -2.80 45.18 2.31
CA CYS A 710 -3.60 44.75 3.46
C CYS A 710 -2.78 44.39 4.72
N PHE A 711 -1.46 44.15 4.63
CA PHE A 711 -0.67 43.53 5.71
C PHE A 711 0.58 44.34 6.09
N THR A 712 0.94 44.41 7.38
CA THR A 712 2.18 45.09 7.84
C THR A 712 3.41 44.20 7.77
N VAL A 713 3.24 42.87 7.83
CA VAL A 713 4.32 41.89 7.76
C VAL A 713 3.83 40.67 6.97
N VAL A 714 4.25 40.55 5.71
CA VAL A 714 4.07 39.33 4.92
C VAL A 714 5.42 38.62 4.85
N ASP A 715 5.55 37.42 5.42
CA ASP A 715 6.77 36.64 5.31
C ASP A 715 6.80 35.86 3.98
N ILE A 716 7.03 36.64 2.92
CA ILE A 716 7.15 36.18 1.53
C ILE A 716 8.41 35.35 1.25
N ARG A 717 9.26 35.07 2.25
CA ARG A 717 10.48 34.25 2.04
C ARG A 717 10.17 32.89 1.44
N HIS A 718 8.98 32.36 1.76
CA HIS A 718 8.48 31.08 1.27
C HIS A 718 7.27 31.23 0.32
N LEU A 719 7.26 32.26 -0.55
CA LEU A 719 6.27 32.45 -1.62
C LEU A 719 6.19 31.23 -2.55
N ARG A 720 5.20 30.36 -2.38
CA ARG A 720 5.22 29.01 -2.98
C ARG A 720 5.00 29.02 -4.49
N SER A 721 4.01 29.77 -4.96
CA SER A 721 3.74 29.94 -6.39
C SER A 721 3.04 31.24 -6.74
N PHE A 722 3.30 31.68 -7.97
CA PHE A 722 2.86 32.92 -8.56
C PHE A 722 2.47 32.69 -10.03
N CYS A 723 1.32 33.20 -10.46
CA CYS A 723 0.85 33.05 -11.85
C CYS A 723 1.02 34.37 -12.63
N CYS A 724 1.61 34.30 -13.83
CA CYS A 724 2.03 35.50 -14.57
C CYS A 724 1.13 35.84 -15.77
N ASP A 725 0.48 37.02 -15.73
CA ASP A 725 -0.02 37.79 -16.86
C ASP A 725 0.31 39.30 -16.67
N ARG A 726 1.40 39.74 -17.31
CA ARG A 726 1.93 41.12 -17.44
C ARG A 726 2.50 41.85 -16.20
N TYR A 727 3.63 42.55 -16.43
CA TYR A 727 4.18 43.71 -15.68
C TYR A 727 4.45 43.63 -14.16
N TYR A 728 5.12 42.58 -13.68
CA TYR A 728 5.44 42.37 -12.25
C TYR A 728 6.62 43.16 -11.64
N LYS A 729 6.92 44.37 -12.10
CA LYS A 729 8.15 45.07 -11.65
C LYS A 729 8.16 45.48 -10.18
N ALA A 730 7.04 45.95 -9.62
CA ALA A 730 6.99 46.47 -8.25
C ALA A 730 7.30 45.37 -7.22
N LEU A 731 6.50 44.29 -7.24
CA LEU A 731 6.65 43.12 -6.37
C LEU A 731 8.11 42.64 -6.27
N PHE A 732 8.77 42.40 -7.42
CA PHE A 732 10.15 41.92 -7.43
C PHE A 732 11.15 43.01 -7.01
N ALA A 733 11.00 44.27 -7.43
CA ALA A 733 11.96 45.33 -7.10
C ALA A 733 12.12 45.58 -5.58
N GLU A 734 11.01 45.54 -4.83
CA GLU A 734 11.03 45.80 -3.39
C GLU A 734 11.44 44.56 -2.57
N ASN A 735 11.19 43.35 -3.09
CA ASN A 735 11.23 42.11 -2.29
C ASN A 735 12.23 41.05 -2.77
N ALA A 736 12.96 41.29 -3.86
CA ALA A 736 13.94 40.37 -4.48
C ALA A 736 15.12 39.92 -3.58
N ARG A 737 15.19 40.31 -2.31
CA ARG A 737 16.21 39.84 -1.35
C ARG A 737 15.70 38.81 -0.35
N SER A 738 14.39 38.55 -0.35
CA SER A 738 13.73 37.67 0.63
C SER A 738 13.33 36.31 0.05
N ILE A 739 13.04 36.24 -1.25
CA ILE A 739 12.38 35.07 -1.88
C ILE A 739 13.38 33.91 -2.06
N GLU A 740 13.28 32.89 -1.19
CA GLU A 740 14.15 31.71 -1.21
C GLU A 740 13.70 30.65 -2.24
N LYS A 741 12.38 30.55 -2.47
CA LYS A 741 11.76 29.65 -3.45
C LYS A 741 10.71 30.40 -4.28
N LEU A 742 10.59 30.06 -5.56
CA LEU A 742 9.66 30.68 -6.49
C LEU A 742 9.15 29.67 -7.53
N THR A 743 7.83 29.48 -7.61
CA THR A 743 7.19 28.78 -8.74
C THR A 743 6.48 29.79 -9.64
N LEU A 744 6.93 29.93 -10.89
CA LEU A 744 6.27 30.76 -11.91
C LEU A 744 5.37 29.89 -12.79
N ILE A 745 4.10 30.26 -12.91
CA ILE A 745 3.14 29.61 -13.80
C ILE A 745 2.85 30.53 -14.99
N ILE A 746 3.15 30.05 -16.19
CA ILE A 746 3.07 30.80 -17.46
C ILE A 746 2.01 30.13 -18.34
N LYS A 747 0.93 30.85 -18.63
CA LYS A 747 -0.16 30.42 -19.52
C LYS A 747 -0.19 31.30 -20.77
N ASP A 748 -0.23 30.71 -21.95
CA ASP A 748 -0.29 31.49 -23.19
C ASP A 748 -1.71 32.04 -23.44
N GLY A 749 -1.76 33.34 -23.75
CA GLY A 749 -3.00 34.11 -23.93
C GLY A 749 -3.03 34.94 -25.21
N ARG A 750 -2.44 34.43 -26.31
CA ARG A 750 -2.28 35.10 -27.64
C ARG A 750 -1.55 36.45 -27.67
N ALA A 751 -1.23 37.05 -26.53
CA ALA A 751 -0.39 38.24 -26.45
C ALA A 751 1.09 37.84 -26.44
N THR A 752 1.90 38.47 -27.30
CA THR A 752 3.35 38.27 -27.33
C THR A 752 3.96 38.79 -26.02
N PHE A 753 4.19 37.89 -25.08
CA PHE A 753 4.76 38.19 -23.78
C PHE A 753 6.27 38.44 -23.94
N TYR A 754 6.76 39.58 -23.46
CA TYR A 754 8.18 39.96 -23.48
C TYR A 754 8.77 39.95 -22.05
N PRO A 755 9.14 38.77 -21.51
CA PRO A 755 9.66 38.63 -20.14
C PRO A 755 11.07 39.20 -19.89
N ASP A 756 11.64 39.98 -20.81
CA ASP A 756 12.97 40.62 -20.77
C ASP A 756 13.17 41.63 -19.62
N ARG A 757 12.24 41.68 -18.67
CA ARG A 757 12.02 42.79 -17.73
C ARG A 757 11.71 42.36 -16.29
N ILE A 758 11.76 41.06 -15.99
CA ILE A 758 11.62 40.53 -14.62
C ILE A 758 13.03 40.21 -14.08
N PRO A 759 13.58 41.02 -13.15
CA PRO A 759 14.81 40.66 -12.45
C PRO A 759 14.52 39.52 -11.46
N LEU A 760 15.39 38.50 -11.43
CA LEU A 760 15.26 37.39 -10.50
C LEU A 760 15.76 37.77 -9.08
N PRO A 761 15.24 37.14 -8.02
CA PRO A 761 15.69 37.41 -6.65
C PRO A 761 17.17 37.09 -6.42
N VAL A 762 17.87 38.02 -5.77
CA VAL A 762 19.26 37.86 -5.32
C VAL A 762 19.24 37.09 -4.00
N GLY A 763 19.45 35.78 -4.08
CA GLY A 763 19.22 34.83 -2.98
C GLY A 763 18.20 33.74 -3.27
N LEU A 764 17.69 33.63 -4.51
CA LEU A 764 16.82 32.52 -4.90
C LEU A 764 17.58 31.19 -4.86
N ASN A 765 17.09 30.24 -4.06
CA ASN A 765 17.67 28.90 -3.91
C ASN A 765 16.97 27.84 -4.78
N SER A 766 15.67 28.01 -5.03
CA SER A 766 14.83 27.03 -5.74
C SER A 766 13.88 27.73 -6.73
N LEU A 767 14.01 27.44 -8.03
CA LEU A 767 13.17 27.99 -9.10
C LEU A 767 12.38 26.88 -9.80
N SER A 768 11.07 27.06 -9.95
CA SER A 768 10.20 26.15 -10.68
C SER A 768 9.43 26.89 -11.78
N LEU A 769 9.53 26.44 -13.03
CA LEU A 769 8.91 27.05 -14.20
C LEU A 769 7.86 26.10 -14.79
N ILE A 770 6.57 26.43 -14.64
CA ILE A 770 5.45 25.65 -15.18
C ILE A 770 4.89 26.39 -16.39
N HIS A 771 4.98 25.77 -17.57
CA HIS A 771 4.61 26.36 -18.85
C HIS A 771 3.70 25.41 -19.66
N TYR A 772 2.82 25.95 -20.52
CA TYR A 772 1.69 25.22 -21.13
C TYR A 772 1.63 25.23 -22.68
N SER A 773 2.74 25.54 -23.36
CA SER A 773 2.81 25.64 -24.84
C SER A 773 4.20 25.23 -25.38
N PRO A 774 4.31 24.45 -26.47
CA PRO A 774 5.61 24.13 -27.07
C PRO A 774 6.33 25.33 -27.71
N ASP A 775 5.55 26.23 -28.33
CA ASP A 775 6.05 27.31 -29.20
C ASP A 775 6.97 28.32 -28.47
N SER A 776 6.91 28.37 -27.14
CA SER A 776 7.69 29.30 -26.32
C SER A 776 9.09 28.78 -25.94
N LEU A 777 9.45 27.53 -26.28
CA LEU A 777 10.72 26.93 -25.83
C LEU A 777 11.97 27.79 -26.17
N PRO A 778 12.10 28.44 -27.36
CA PRO A 778 13.20 29.38 -27.62
C PRO A 778 13.17 30.64 -26.73
N VAL A 779 12.00 31.09 -26.29
CA VAL A 779 11.86 32.19 -25.31
C VAL A 779 12.31 31.73 -23.93
N MET A 780 11.94 30.50 -23.52
CA MET A 780 12.45 29.87 -22.30
C MET A 780 13.99 29.79 -22.34
N MET A 781 14.55 29.31 -23.46
CA MET A 781 16.00 29.22 -23.68
C MET A 781 16.70 30.57 -23.50
N HIS A 782 16.21 31.63 -24.15
CA HIS A 782 16.78 32.97 -24.00
C HIS A 782 16.73 33.48 -22.54
N ARG A 783 15.74 33.07 -21.73
CA ARG A 783 15.69 33.44 -20.29
C ARG A 783 16.64 32.63 -19.44
N LEU A 784 16.83 31.36 -19.74
CA LEU A 784 17.73 30.48 -19.01
C LEU A 784 19.19 30.95 -19.10
N GLY A 785 19.62 31.54 -20.22
CA GLY A 785 20.95 32.16 -20.34
C GLY A 785 21.23 33.29 -19.31
N ASN A 786 20.19 33.90 -18.74
CA ASN A 786 20.33 34.89 -17.67
C ASN A 786 20.40 34.27 -16.26
N LEU A 787 20.17 32.95 -16.09
CA LEU A 787 20.29 32.29 -14.79
C LEU A 787 21.73 32.21 -14.27
N ALA A 788 22.72 32.33 -15.16
CA ALA A 788 24.14 32.42 -14.78
C ALA A 788 24.47 33.61 -13.84
N ALA A 789 23.54 34.57 -13.67
CA ALA A 789 23.64 35.67 -12.71
C ALA A 789 23.06 35.35 -11.31
N VAL A 790 22.45 34.17 -11.11
CA VAL A 790 21.77 33.78 -9.85
C VAL A 790 22.65 32.80 -9.06
N ASN A 791 23.74 33.34 -8.49
CA ASN A 791 24.80 32.58 -7.80
C ASN A 791 24.37 31.72 -6.59
N SER A 792 23.09 31.75 -6.19
CA SER A 792 22.51 31.02 -5.07
C SER A 792 21.62 29.83 -5.47
N LEU A 793 21.32 29.66 -6.77
CA LEU A 793 20.38 28.64 -7.22
C LEU A 793 20.96 27.24 -7.01
N THR A 794 20.20 26.34 -6.36
CA THR A 794 20.61 24.96 -6.08
C THR A 794 19.69 23.93 -6.73
N GLN A 795 18.39 24.24 -6.81
CA GLN A 795 17.38 23.45 -7.49
C GLN A 795 16.73 24.25 -8.62
N LEU A 796 16.66 23.64 -9.81
CA LEU A 796 15.90 24.16 -10.95
C LEU A 796 14.89 23.09 -11.41
N SER A 797 13.64 23.50 -11.63
CA SER A 797 12.58 22.59 -12.06
C SER A 797 11.78 23.16 -13.22
N PHE A 798 11.49 22.33 -14.20
CA PHE A 798 10.68 22.63 -15.37
C PHE A 798 9.42 21.76 -15.37
N THR A 799 8.31 22.30 -15.88
CA THR A 799 7.13 21.50 -16.20
C THR A 799 6.52 22.02 -17.49
N MET A 800 6.58 21.22 -18.56
CA MET A 800 5.99 21.54 -19.86
C MET A 800 4.61 20.89 -19.98
N GLY A 801 3.63 21.62 -20.50
CA GLY A 801 2.23 21.21 -20.61
C GLY A 801 1.76 21.11 -22.06
N ASN A 802 0.97 20.07 -22.35
CA ASN A 802 0.18 19.87 -23.57
C ASN A 802 0.99 19.94 -24.89
N TYR A 803 1.78 18.90 -25.13
CA TYR A 803 2.72 18.86 -26.24
C TYR A 803 2.06 18.43 -27.56
N SER A 804 1.55 19.39 -28.35
CA SER A 804 0.95 19.11 -29.66
C SER A 804 1.79 19.66 -30.82
N ARG A 805 2.36 18.75 -31.62
CA ARG A 805 3.09 18.92 -32.89
C ARG A 805 4.55 19.42 -32.81
N ASP A 806 5.41 18.65 -33.47
CA ASP A 806 6.72 18.99 -34.02
C ASP A 806 7.86 19.44 -33.06
N PRO A 807 8.52 18.50 -32.37
CA PRO A 807 9.85 18.70 -31.84
C PRO A 807 10.90 18.61 -32.95
N HIS A 808 11.28 19.73 -33.57
CA HIS A 808 12.54 19.78 -34.33
C HIS A 808 13.70 19.39 -33.40
N ALA A 809 14.47 18.35 -33.75
CA ALA A 809 15.53 17.80 -32.90
C ALA A 809 16.64 18.82 -32.56
N SER A 810 16.83 19.83 -33.40
CA SER A 810 17.74 20.97 -33.17
C SER A 810 17.42 21.76 -31.89
N THR A 811 16.15 21.86 -31.48
CA THR A 811 15.75 22.60 -30.28
C THR A 811 16.16 21.89 -28.99
N TRP A 812 16.23 20.55 -29.01
CA TRP A 812 16.73 19.75 -27.90
C TRP A 812 18.26 19.81 -27.77
N LEU A 813 18.99 19.88 -28.89
CA LEU A 813 20.44 20.14 -28.88
C LEU A 813 20.80 21.55 -28.37
N GLN A 814 19.93 22.54 -28.59
CA GLN A 814 20.07 23.87 -27.95
C GLN A 814 19.76 23.82 -26.45
N THR A 815 18.82 22.96 -26.03
CA THR A 815 18.47 22.74 -24.62
C THR A 815 19.65 22.19 -23.83
N ASP A 816 20.31 21.17 -24.39
CA ASP A 816 21.56 20.60 -23.88
C ASP A 816 22.67 21.64 -23.69
N SER A 817 23.04 22.37 -24.77
CA SER A 817 24.11 23.36 -24.73
C SER A 817 23.95 24.36 -23.57
N LEU A 818 22.73 24.83 -23.32
CA LEU A 818 22.47 25.82 -22.28
C LEU A 818 22.39 25.22 -20.87
N LEU A 819 21.91 23.97 -20.74
CA LEU A 819 21.99 23.24 -19.47
C LEU A 819 23.46 22.98 -19.09
N SER A 820 24.38 22.82 -20.05
CA SER A 820 25.81 22.70 -19.77
C SER A 820 26.42 23.98 -19.20
N GLU A 821 25.97 25.16 -19.64
CA GLU A 821 26.43 26.46 -19.11
C GLU A 821 25.93 26.70 -17.68
N ILE A 822 24.62 26.49 -17.44
CA ILE A 822 23.96 26.76 -16.15
C ILE A 822 24.27 25.67 -15.11
N GLY A 823 24.33 24.41 -15.55
CA GLY A 823 24.46 23.21 -14.70
C GLY A 823 25.84 23.00 -14.07
N SER A 824 26.77 23.94 -14.23
CA SER A 824 28.10 23.91 -13.64
C SER A 824 28.11 24.15 -12.12
N GLY A 825 27.05 24.77 -11.57
CA GLY A 825 26.88 25.05 -10.12
C GLY A 825 25.58 24.52 -9.48
N LEU A 826 24.69 23.86 -10.24
CA LEU A 826 23.43 23.32 -9.72
C LEU A 826 23.62 21.95 -9.05
N ALA A 827 22.79 21.66 -8.04
CA ALA A 827 22.74 20.34 -7.40
C ALA A 827 21.70 19.42 -8.07
N GLU A 828 20.53 19.96 -8.43
CA GLU A 828 19.43 19.20 -9.01
C GLU A 828 18.74 19.94 -10.17
N ILE A 829 18.38 19.20 -11.22
CA ILE A 829 17.60 19.67 -12.35
C ILE A 829 16.45 18.69 -12.58
N HIS A 830 15.21 19.18 -12.49
CA HIS A 830 14.00 18.36 -12.65
C HIS A 830 13.25 18.78 -13.91
N ILE A 831 12.93 17.85 -14.82
CA ILE A 831 12.22 18.14 -16.08
C ILE A 831 10.96 17.28 -16.18
N ASN A 832 9.80 17.90 -15.95
CA ASN A 832 8.51 17.22 -15.95
C ASN A 832 7.73 17.50 -17.26
N PHE A 833 7.16 16.46 -17.85
CA PHE A 833 6.23 16.57 -18.98
C PHE A 833 4.81 16.28 -18.49
N THR A 834 3.86 17.16 -18.82
CA THR A 834 2.45 17.06 -18.43
C THR A 834 1.54 17.09 -19.64
N ASP A 835 0.64 16.12 -19.72
CA ASP A 835 -0.27 15.84 -20.82
C ASP A 835 0.37 15.47 -22.18
N LEU A 836 0.03 14.26 -22.61
CA LEU A 836 0.23 13.68 -23.94
C LEU A 836 -1.10 12.99 -24.28
N SER A 837 -2.08 13.78 -24.69
CA SER A 837 -3.49 13.41 -24.62
C SER A 837 -3.93 12.39 -25.69
N GLY A 838 -4.16 11.16 -25.24
CA GLY A 838 -5.05 10.17 -25.86
C GLY A 838 -4.55 9.48 -27.14
N ASN A 839 -4.36 10.23 -28.22
CA ASN A 839 -4.46 9.69 -29.59
C ASN A 839 -3.11 9.36 -30.27
N TYR A 840 -2.00 9.91 -29.79
CA TYR A 840 -0.72 9.88 -30.51
C TYR A 840 0.29 8.91 -29.88
N ARG A 841 -0.04 7.60 -29.88
CA ARG A 841 0.81 6.55 -29.27
C ARG A 841 2.17 6.39 -29.93
N HIS A 842 2.27 6.57 -31.26
CA HIS A 842 3.54 6.46 -31.99
C HIS A 842 4.49 7.63 -31.66
N GLU A 843 4.00 8.86 -31.76
CA GLU A 843 4.78 10.09 -31.48
C GLU A 843 5.35 10.11 -30.06
N LYS A 844 4.65 9.53 -29.07
CA LYS A 844 5.19 9.37 -27.70
C LYS A 844 6.47 8.52 -27.66
N ALA A 845 6.58 7.47 -28.46
CA ALA A 845 7.76 6.61 -28.48
C ALA A 845 8.96 7.32 -29.13
N GLU A 846 8.70 8.04 -30.23
CA GLU A 846 9.69 8.85 -30.94
C GLU A 846 10.18 10.03 -30.08
N PHE A 847 9.28 10.74 -29.40
CA PHE A 847 9.63 11.80 -28.45
C PHE A 847 10.51 11.29 -27.30
N ILE A 848 10.14 10.15 -26.68
CA ILE A 848 10.96 9.52 -25.63
C ILE A 848 12.32 9.07 -26.19
N SER A 849 12.38 8.62 -27.44
CA SER A 849 13.65 8.29 -28.11
C SER A 849 14.53 9.52 -28.31
N THR A 850 13.99 10.62 -28.84
CA THR A 850 14.72 11.87 -29.06
C THR A 850 15.24 12.45 -27.74
N VAL A 851 14.40 12.52 -26.69
CA VAL A 851 14.85 12.95 -25.35
C VAL A 851 15.98 12.05 -24.84
N ARG A 852 15.85 10.71 -24.96
CA ARG A 852 16.90 9.76 -24.56
C ARG A 852 18.19 9.87 -25.39
N GLN A 853 18.12 10.31 -26.64
CA GLN A 853 19.30 10.54 -27.49
C GLN A 853 20.00 11.86 -27.16
N SER A 854 19.30 12.84 -26.58
CA SER A 854 19.89 14.09 -26.07
C SER A 854 20.40 14.02 -24.62
N ILE A 855 20.03 13.01 -23.82
CA ILE A 855 20.56 12.84 -22.45
C ILE A 855 22.10 12.64 -22.43
N PRO A 856 22.72 11.80 -23.29
CA PRO A 856 24.17 11.57 -23.26
C PRO A 856 25.04 12.79 -23.59
N THR A 857 24.47 13.85 -24.18
CA THR A 857 25.21 15.07 -24.50
C THR A 857 25.12 16.12 -23.38
N MET A 858 24.11 16.02 -22.49
CA MET A 858 23.91 16.88 -21.31
C MET A 858 25.02 16.74 -20.26
N ASN A 859 26.13 17.43 -20.53
CA ASN A 859 27.38 17.38 -19.76
C ASN A 859 27.31 18.15 -18.43
N THR A 860 26.32 17.83 -17.60
CA THR A 860 26.06 18.48 -16.30
C THR A 860 26.44 17.58 -15.13
N LYS A 861 26.79 18.18 -13.98
CA LYS A 861 27.10 17.45 -12.73
C LYS A 861 25.91 17.30 -11.78
N ALA A 862 24.78 17.89 -12.12
CA ALA A 862 23.57 17.87 -11.31
C ALA A 862 22.84 16.52 -11.41
N MET A 863 22.06 16.18 -10.39
CA MET A 863 21.10 15.07 -10.50
C MET A 863 19.97 15.49 -11.45
N LEU A 864 19.85 14.81 -12.58
CA LEU A 864 18.83 15.04 -13.61
C LEU A 864 17.67 14.05 -13.44
N ASP A 865 16.51 14.53 -13.01
CA ASP A 865 15.25 13.75 -12.99
C ASP A 865 14.35 14.17 -14.16
N ILE A 866 13.74 13.19 -14.84
CA ILE A 866 12.87 13.37 -16.00
C ILE A 866 11.61 12.54 -15.84
N SER A 867 10.47 13.20 -15.59
CA SER A 867 9.19 12.53 -15.33
C SER A 867 8.12 12.82 -16.40
N PHE A 868 7.23 11.85 -16.64
CA PHE A 868 6.16 11.93 -17.64
C PHE A 868 4.78 11.72 -16.99
N MET A 869 4.08 12.82 -16.67
CA MET A 869 2.78 12.82 -16.01
C MET A 869 1.61 12.87 -17.00
N SER A 870 0.82 11.79 -17.05
CA SER A 870 -0.51 11.82 -17.69
C SER A 870 -1.54 12.52 -16.80
N GLU A 871 -2.59 13.12 -17.38
CA GLU A 871 -3.64 13.82 -16.60
C GLU A 871 -4.28 12.94 -15.51
N LYS A 872 -4.41 11.62 -15.75
CA LYS A 872 -4.95 10.67 -14.75
C LYS A 872 -4.15 10.65 -13.44
N PHE A 873 -2.89 11.07 -13.44
CA PHE A 873 -2.04 11.16 -12.24
C PHE A 873 -2.23 12.48 -11.46
N ARG A 874 -2.58 13.59 -12.14
CA ARG A 874 -2.75 14.91 -11.49
C ARG A 874 -3.93 14.98 -10.53
N ALA A 875 -4.91 14.09 -10.66
CA ALA A 875 -6.02 13.94 -9.72
C ALA A 875 -5.57 13.37 -8.35
N THR A 876 -4.50 12.56 -8.32
CA THR A 876 -4.07 11.83 -7.13
C THR A 876 -3.07 12.64 -6.28
N GLN A 877 -2.11 13.32 -6.92
CA GLN A 877 -1.07 14.08 -6.21
C GLN A 877 -1.54 15.39 -5.55
N MET A 878 -2.79 15.83 -5.77
CA MET A 878 -3.38 16.97 -5.04
C MET A 878 -4.24 16.55 -3.83
N ARG A 879 -4.18 15.27 -3.41
CA ARG A 879 -4.68 14.78 -2.11
C ARG A 879 -3.81 13.66 -1.53
N HIS A 880 -2.59 14.01 -1.12
CA HIS A 880 -1.89 13.35 -0.01
C HIS A 880 -1.22 14.42 0.86
#